data_AF-A0A495XGB2-F1
#
_entry.id   AF-A0A495XGB2-F1
#
_cell.length_a   1.000
_cell.length_b   1.000
_cell.length_c   1.000
_cell.angle_alpha   90.00
_cell.angle_beta   90.00
_cell.angle_gamma   90.00
#
_symmetry.space_group_name_H-M   'P 1'
#
loop_
_entity.id
_entity.type
_entity.pdbx_description
1 polymer ?
#
loop_
_entity_poly.entity_id
_entity_poly.type
_entity_poly.pdbx_seq_one_letter_code
_entity_poly.pdbx_strand_id
1 'polypeptide(L)'
;MTDDREEFNRYCDVTMRGGAASGVVYPWAVVELARHYRFRSLGGASAGAIAAAFTAAAEKGRDEGGFDKLEDVIRWFAGPDWRLAQLFQPSEHTRKLYRIVAASMQSRDTTGRSATTCLVLALLGAIGFRAKLALGLALALWLVGPVAWFLSLDWGGTPTWVLVAVIVTVLVVVPSVLVRVRPRRRTRKTAWIRRLGTAVLLGLPLLPVYLATRWTAPSLASAATATAWWMVLGFAFVSAVGVTYFLGARRFLADKAQTIHFGLVPGTGEFTANFWDRRCGVPRSTGVPPMSDWFADRLDDLSGKQNLRFSDLTTTLVLMTTDLSEGRPYRLPFTEPAAAWLYCTRCLNAVVPQRITDALDGTGTPHACPLHKDETLRTLPRDLPVALAVRMSMPMPGLIAAVPLCRAEPEPRVHWFSDGGITSNFPIHFFDSLLPRWPTFGLTLGPFRDGTDPVWLPEQDASTTGTPYRDVTRPLQFATAILDTMLDWRDTMQSALPGYRGRIAHIRLAEGEGGTNLFMTPETILTLAERGRRAGALLRDRFTADDAEKTDRYRWIRMRLAMREYQQLAAQAKQRADLYEDLADDYPIPPDLHEWFETPPAGTDPHGPDVVLTLEGLAGLPPGPFDGEPPVDPDLRLTPPE
;
A
#
# COMPACT_ATOMS: atom_id res chain seq x y z
N MET A 1 -2.25 -42.12 -15.78
CA MET A 1 -1.78 -42.00 -14.38
C MET A 1 -0.34 -41.52 -14.26
N THR A 2 0.67 -42.15 -14.89
CA THR A 2 2.04 -41.59 -14.94
C THR A 2 2.13 -40.35 -15.84
N ASP A 3 1.43 -40.36 -16.97
CA ASP A 3 1.35 -39.24 -17.92
C ASP A 3 0.72 -37.97 -17.29
N ASP A 4 -0.42 -38.13 -16.60
CA ASP A 4 -1.09 -37.02 -15.90
C ASP A 4 -0.22 -36.42 -14.79
N ARG A 5 0.59 -37.25 -14.11
CA ARG A 5 1.47 -36.80 -13.01
C ARG A 5 2.61 -35.93 -13.55
N GLU A 6 3.22 -36.32 -14.67
CA GLU A 6 4.23 -35.49 -15.35
C GLU A 6 3.62 -34.18 -15.85
N GLU A 7 2.39 -34.22 -16.35
CA GLU A 7 1.67 -33.01 -16.79
C GLU A 7 1.43 -32.03 -15.62
N PHE A 8 0.95 -32.52 -14.47
CA PHE A 8 0.70 -31.66 -13.30
C PHE A 8 1.97 -31.02 -12.71
N ASN A 9 3.13 -31.64 -12.90
CA ASN A 9 4.41 -31.08 -12.45
C ASN A 9 4.85 -29.88 -13.29
N ARG A 10 4.22 -29.64 -14.46
CA ARG A 10 4.45 -28.47 -15.32
C ARG A 10 3.52 -27.29 -15.01
N TYR A 11 2.57 -27.42 -14.09
CA TYR A 11 1.66 -26.33 -13.73
C TYR A 11 2.02 -25.72 -12.38
N CYS A 12 1.70 -24.44 -12.20
CA CYS A 12 1.68 -23.82 -10.88
C CYS A 12 0.67 -22.66 -10.83
N ASP A 13 0.27 -22.31 -9.62
CA ASP A 13 -0.40 -21.04 -9.33
C ASP A 13 0.59 -20.08 -8.69
N VAL A 14 0.39 -18.77 -8.83
CA VAL A 14 1.26 -17.77 -8.22
C VAL A 14 0.44 -16.65 -7.59
N THR A 15 0.72 -16.34 -6.34
CA THR A 15 0.21 -15.15 -5.66
C THR A 15 1.32 -14.19 -5.27
N MET A 16 1.04 -12.91 -5.44
CA MET A 16 1.99 -11.83 -5.32
C MET A 16 1.49 -10.80 -4.33
N ARG A 17 2.22 -10.63 -3.22
CA ARG A 17 1.85 -9.64 -2.19
C ARG A 17 2.01 -8.22 -2.71
N GLY A 18 1.11 -7.33 -2.34
CA GLY A 18 1.26 -5.91 -2.61
C GLY A 18 2.43 -5.27 -1.85
N GLY A 19 2.96 -4.20 -2.43
CA GLY A 19 4.05 -3.41 -1.87
C GLY A 19 4.75 -2.64 -2.97
N ALA A 20 5.12 -1.38 -2.75
CA ALA A 20 5.51 -0.50 -3.85
C ALA A 20 6.72 -0.96 -4.71
N ALA A 21 7.61 -1.80 -4.19
CA ALA A 21 8.71 -2.41 -4.97
C ALA A 21 8.32 -3.70 -5.72
N SER A 22 7.12 -4.25 -5.50
CA SER A 22 6.75 -5.55 -6.09
C SER A 22 6.69 -5.51 -7.62
N GLY A 23 6.28 -4.36 -8.19
CA GLY A 23 6.29 -4.12 -9.62
C GLY A 23 7.67 -4.17 -10.28
N VAL A 24 8.76 -4.09 -9.49
CA VAL A 24 10.14 -4.24 -9.98
C VAL A 24 10.71 -5.64 -9.69
N VAL A 25 10.35 -6.22 -8.54
CA VAL A 25 10.91 -7.50 -8.09
C VAL A 25 10.26 -8.70 -8.80
N TYR A 26 8.93 -8.74 -8.87
CA TYR A 26 8.21 -9.95 -9.27
C TYR A 26 8.31 -10.33 -10.75
N PRO A 27 8.43 -9.38 -11.72
CA PRO A 27 8.54 -9.76 -13.13
C PRO A 27 9.64 -10.78 -13.43
N TRP A 28 10.86 -10.58 -12.92
CA TRP A 28 11.95 -11.52 -13.14
C TRP A 28 11.81 -12.84 -12.36
N ALA A 29 11.11 -12.83 -11.22
CA ALA A 29 10.77 -14.06 -10.50
C ALA A 29 9.85 -14.96 -11.34
N VAL A 30 8.82 -14.34 -11.93
CA VAL A 30 7.85 -15.01 -12.79
C VAL A 30 8.50 -15.50 -14.08
N VAL A 31 9.34 -14.70 -14.73
CA VAL A 31 10.12 -15.12 -15.91
C VAL A 31 10.94 -16.37 -15.60
N GLU A 32 11.56 -16.45 -14.42
CA GLU A 32 12.34 -17.62 -14.02
C GLU A 32 11.48 -18.87 -13.79
N LEU A 33 10.30 -18.70 -13.19
CA LEU A 33 9.31 -19.77 -13.02
C LEU A 33 8.75 -20.26 -14.36
N ALA A 34 8.50 -19.35 -15.30
CA ALA A 34 7.93 -19.62 -16.61
C ALA A 34 8.82 -20.52 -17.50
N ARG A 35 10.11 -20.65 -17.16
CA ARG A 35 11.06 -21.58 -17.81
C ARG A 35 10.68 -23.04 -17.64
N HIS A 36 9.97 -23.38 -16.56
CA HIS A 36 9.52 -24.74 -16.27
C HIS A 36 8.00 -24.85 -16.21
N TYR A 37 7.33 -23.84 -15.64
CA TYR A 37 5.90 -23.88 -15.35
C TYR A 37 5.05 -23.14 -16.38
N ARG A 38 3.83 -23.64 -16.58
CA ARG A 38 2.67 -22.97 -17.15
C ARG A 38 1.78 -22.48 -16.01
N PHE A 39 1.43 -21.21 -16.01
CA PHE A 39 0.59 -20.66 -14.95
C PHE A 39 -0.87 -21.06 -15.16
N ARG A 40 -1.57 -21.43 -14.09
CA ARG A 40 -3.02 -21.74 -14.13
C ARG A 40 -3.82 -20.63 -13.48
N SER A 41 -3.41 -20.20 -12.29
CA SER A 41 -4.09 -19.17 -11.53
C SER A 41 -3.12 -18.15 -10.95
N LEU A 42 -3.51 -16.88 -11.01
CA LEU A 42 -2.67 -15.73 -10.70
C LEU A 42 -3.39 -14.77 -9.77
N GLY A 43 -2.75 -14.39 -8.68
CA GLY A 43 -3.33 -13.56 -7.62
C GLY A 43 -2.50 -12.36 -7.25
N GLY A 44 -3.14 -11.22 -7.00
CA GLY A 44 -2.43 -10.06 -6.45
C GLY A 44 -3.31 -8.96 -5.87
N ALA A 45 -2.70 -8.13 -5.04
CA ALA A 45 -3.27 -6.90 -4.49
C ALA A 45 -2.27 -5.74 -4.68
N SER A 46 -2.74 -4.49 -4.80
CA SER A 46 -1.87 -3.32 -4.98
C SER A 46 -0.92 -3.47 -6.18
N ALA A 47 0.35 -3.11 -6.02
CA ALA A 47 1.41 -3.38 -7.00
C ALA A 47 1.62 -4.88 -7.31
N GLY A 48 1.21 -5.80 -6.42
CA GLY A 48 1.16 -7.24 -6.71
C GLY A 48 0.11 -7.60 -7.75
N ALA A 49 -0.99 -6.84 -7.83
CA ALA A 49 -2.00 -7.00 -8.88
C ALA A 49 -1.47 -6.62 -10.27
N ILE A 50 -0.58 -5.61 -10.35
CA ILE A 50 0.13 -5.26 -11.60
C ILE A 50 0.96 -6.47 -12.05
N ALA A 51 1.77 -7.03 -11.16
CA ALA A 51 2.62 -8.16 -11.48
C ALA A 51 1.80 -9.41 -11.87
N ALA A 52 0.69 -9.69 -11.18
CA ALA A 52 -0.23 -10.78 -11.53
C ALA A 52 -0.88 -10.58 -12.90
N ALA A 53 -1.36 -9.38 -13.21
CA ALA A 53 -1.96 -9.06 -14.50
C ALA A 53 -0.95 -9.10 -15.64
N PHE A 54 0.28 -8.59 -15.42
CA PHE A 54 1.38 -8.70 -16.39
C PHE A 54 1.79 -10.15 -16.63
N THR A 55 1.79 -10.97 -15.59
CA THR A 55 2.03 -12.42 -15.72
C THR A 55 0.93 -13.08 -16.54
N ALA A 56 -0.34 -12.74 -16.31
CA ALA A 56 -1.46 -13.28 -17.06
C ALA A 56 -1.40 -12.86 -18.55
N ALA A 57 -1.07 -11.60 -18.81
CA ALA A 57 -0.88 -11.08 -20.15
C ALA A 57 0.32 -11.74 -20.86
N ALA A 58 1.45 -11.90 -20.17
CA ALA A 58 2.63 -12.57 -20.70
C ALA A 58 2.40 -14.07 -20.95
N GLU A 59 1.62 -14.75 -20.11
CA GLU A 59 1.22 -16.15 -20.32
C GLU A 59 0.29 -16.27 -21.54
N LYS A 60 -0.62 -15.30 -21.74
CA LYS A 60 -1.47 -15.23 -22.92
C LYS A 60 -0.64 -15.04 -24.20
N GLY A 61 0.32 -14.13 -24.18
CA GLY A 61 1.26 -13.86 -25.28
C GLY A 61 2.52 -14.72 -25.26
N ARG A 62 2.51 -15.88 -24.57
CA ARG A 62 3.73 -16.66 -24.30
C ARG A 62 4.46 -17.04 -25.58
N ASP A 63 3.74 -17.52 -26.58
CA ASP A 63 4.31 -17.98 -27.86
C ASP A 63 4.80 -16.80 -28.73
N GLU A 64 4.37 -15.57 -28.42
CA GLU A 64 4.81 -14.32 -29.06
C GLU A 64 5.92 -13.60 -28.25
N GLY A 65 6.56 -14.30 -27.30
CA GLY A 65 7.63 -13.74 -26.48
C GLY A 65 7.14 -12.88 -25.31
N GLY A 66 5.92 -13.09 -24.82
CA GLY A 66 5.34 -12.32 -23.71
C GLY A 66 6.22 -12.23 -22.45
N PHE A 67 6.95 -13.31 -22.11
CA PHE A 67 7.88 -13.32 -20.98
C PHE A 67 9.19 -12.56 -21.25
N ASP A 68 9.67 -12.53 -22.49
CA ASP A 68 10.84 -11.73 -22.86
C ASP A 68 10.50 -10.23 -22.78
N LYS A 69 9.32 -9.86 -23.29
CA LYS A 69 8.76 -8.50 -23.15
C LYS A 69 8.58 -8.12 -21.67
N LEU A 70 8.14 -9.05 -20.83
CA LEU A 70 8.01 -8.84 -19.38
C LEU A 70 9.38 -8.62 -18.71
N GLU A 71 10.42 -9.34 -19.13
CA GLU A 71 11.78 -9.11 -18.65
C GLU A 71 12.28 -7.69 -19.01
N ASP A 72 11.96 -7.25 -20.23
CA ASP A 72 12.32 -5.93 -20.76
C ASP A 72 11.61 -4.76 -20.06
N VAL A 73 10.44 -4.97 -19.45
CA VAL A 73 9.77 -3.93 -18.64
C VAL A 73 10.69 -3.43 -17.51
N ILE A 74 11.42 -4.34 -16.86
CA ILE A 74 12.37 -3.97 -15.80
C ILE A 74 13.57 -3.22 -16.37
N ARG A 75 14.10 -3.68 -17.51
CA ARG A 75 15.19 -2.99 -18.21
C ARG A 75 14.75 -1.58 -18.63
N TRP A 76 13.48 -1.42 -19.01
CA TRP A 76 12.90 -0.12 -19.31
C TRP A 76 12.82 0.77 -18.07
N PHE A 77 12.41 0.24 -16.90
CA PHE A 77 12.44 1.00 -15.64
C PHE A 77 13.84 1.41 -15.22
N ALA A 78 14.84 0.56 -15.46
CA ALA A 78 16.25 0.84 -15.23
C ALA A 78 16.86 1.81 -16.27
N GLY A 79 16.05 2.38 -17.16
CA GLY A 79 16.49 3.44 -18.07
C GLY A 79 16.81 4.76 -17.36
N PRO A 80 17.37 5.75 -18.10
CA PRO A 80 17.70 7.06 -17.54
C PRO A 80 16.46 7.84 -17.09
N ASP A 81 16.68 8.93 -16.35
CA ASP A 81 15.67 9.94 -15.97
C ASP A 81 14.52 9.46 -15.06
N TRP A 82 14.71 8.38 -14.30
CA TRP A 82 13.73 7.89 -13.31
C TRP A 82 12.34 7.64 -13.91
N ARG A 83 12.27 6.83 -14.97
CA ARG A 83 11.01 6.49 -15.67
C ARG A 83 9.88 6.03 -14.74
N LEU A 84 10.20 5.26 -13.70
CA LEU A 84 9.23 4.83 -12.69
C LEU A 84 8.56 6.03 -11.99
N ALA A 85 9.32 7.05 -11.58
CA ALA A 85 8.77 8.25 -10.98
C ALA A 85 7.92 9.07 -11.96
N GLN A 86 8.24 9.02 -13.25
CA GLN A 86 7.49 9.74 -14.30
C GLN A 86 6.09 9.14 -14.56
N LEU A 87 5.81 7.90 -14.15
CA LEU A 87 4.45 7.33 -14.22
C LEU A 87 3.46 8.06 -13.29
N PHE A 88 3.97 8.60 -12.17
CA PHE A 88 3.16 9.21 -11.12
C PHE A 88 2.90 10.68 -11.40
N GLN A 89 2.07 10.96 -12.40
CA GLN A 89 1.81 12.33 -12.85
C GLN A 89 0.62 12.95 -12.10
N PRO A 90 0.76 14.13 -11.46
CA PRO A 90 -0.36 14.81 -10.81
C PRO A 90 -1.24 15.55 -11.81
N SER A 91 -2.44 15.95 -11.38
CA SER A 91 -3.26 16.92 -12.11
C SER A 91 -2.85 18.36 -11.81
N GLU A 92 -3.32 19.32 -12.59
CA GLU A 92 -3.08 20.75 -12.31
C GLU A 92 -3.55 21.17 -10.92
N HIS A 93 -4.65 20.59 -10.44
CA HIS A 93 -5.21 20.88 -9.13
C HIS A 93 -4.37 20.30 -7.99
N THR A 94 -3.70 19.16 -8.20
CA THR A 94 -2.92 18.46 -7.17
C THR A 94 -1.41 18.75 -7.25
N ARG A 95 -0.94 19.40 -8.32
CA ARG A 95 0.47 19.75 -8.59
C ARG A 95 1.21 20.30 -7.36
N LYS A 96 0.60 21.23 -6.61
CA LYS A 96 1.24 21.86 -5.43
C LYS A 96 1.49 20.88 -4.29
N LEU A 97 0.56 19.96 -4.03
CA LEU A 97 0.71 18.94 -3.00
C LEU A 97 1.65 17.84 -3.46
N TYR A 98 1.57 17.46 -4.73
CA TYR A 98 2.47 16.48 -5.31
C TYR A 98 3.94 16.94 -5.23
N ARG A 99 4.25 18.25 -5.34
CA ARG A 99 5.61 18.76 -5.07
C ARG A 99 6.16 18.39 -3.70
N ILE A 100 5.30 18.38 -2.67
CA ILE A 100 5.71 18.05 -1.30
C ILE A 100 6.06 16.56 -1.21
N VAL A 101 5.26 15.72 -1.86
CA VAL A 101 5.49 14.28 -1.96
C VAL A 101 6.76 13.98 -2.77
N ALA A 102 6.90 14.57 -3.95
CA ALA A 102 8.10 14.41 -4.78
C ALA A 102 9.36 14.89 -4.04
N ALA A 103 9.27 15.98 -3.28
CA ALA A 103 10.37 16.52 -2.49
C ALA A 103 10.79 15.59 -1.35
N SER A 104 9.84 14.90 -0.69
CA SER A 104 10.16 13.95 0.39
C SER A 104 10.83 12.67 -0.12
N MET A 105 10.67 12.34 -1.40
CA MET A 105 11.30 11.20 -2.06
C MET A 105 12.70 11.49 -2.62
N GLN A 106 13.20 12.73 -2.54
CA GLN A 106 14.53 13.09 -3.08
C GLN A 106 15.66 12.61 -2.17
N SER A 107 16.77 12.18 -2.78
CA SER A 107 18.00 11.88 -2.05
C SER A 107 19.22 12.41 -2.80
N ARG A 108 20.27 12.79 -2.06
CA ARG A 108 21.51 13.27 -2.70
C ARG A 108 22.20 12.16 -3.47
N ASP A 109 22.04 10.93 -3.02
CA ASP A 109 22.71 9.77 -3.59
C ASP A 109 22.02 9.31 -4.88
N THR A 110 20.68 9.41 -4.96
CA THR A 110 19.91 8.96 -6.13
C THR A 110 19.53 10.07 -7.11
N THR A 111 19.19 11.27 -6.65
CA THR A 111 18.74 12.38 -7.52
C THR A 111 19.69 13.57 -7.55
N GLY A 112 20.79 13.53 -6.79
CA GLY A 112 21.71 14.66 -6.64
C GLY A 112 21.10 15.84 -5.86
N ARG A 113 19.90 15.69 -5.29
CA ARG A 113 19.14 16.77 -4.65
C ARG A 113 18.88 16.48 -3.18
N SER A 114 18.92 17.53 -2.36
CA SER A 114 18.61 17.43 -0.93
C SER A 114 17.09 17.45 -0.72
N ALA A 115 16.53 16.42 -0.09
CA ALA A 115 15.11 16.37 0.31
C ALA A 115 14.67 17.65 1.04
N THR A 116 15.51 18.13 1.96
CA THR A 116 15.24 19.34 2.75
C THR A 116 15.11 20.59 1.88
N THR A 117 16.01 20.79 0.92
CA THR A 117 15.99 21.95 0.02
C THR A 117 14.76 21.89 -0.88
N CYS A 118 14.47 20.73 -1.47
CA CYS A 118 13.28 20.53 -2.28
C CYS A 118 12.00 20.74 -1.48
N LEU A 119 11.96 20.29 -0.22
CA LEU A 119 10.79 20.45 0.64
C LEU A 119 10.55 21.91 1.00
N VAL A 120 11.60 22.68 1.32
CA VAL A 120 11.47 24.13 1.55
C VAL A 120 10.93 24.83 0.30
N LEU A 121 11.44 24.50 -0.88
CA LEU A 121 10.95 25.05 -2.15
C LEU A 121 9.49 24.66 -2.44
N ALA A 122 9.12 23.40 -2.17
CA ALA A 122 7.76 22.91 -2.34
C ALA A 122 6.78 23.62 -1.40
N LEU A 123 7.16 23.77 -0.13
CA LEU A 123 6.39 24.49 0.89
C LEU A 123 6.21 25.97 0.52
N LEU A 124 7.26 26.65 0.05
CA LEU A 124 7.17 28.03 -0.45
C LEU A 124 6.33 28.14 -1.72
N GLY A 125 6.37 27.13 -2.59
CA GLY A 125 5.58 27.05 -3.81
C GLY A 125 4.10 26.73 -3.58
N ALA A 126 3.75 26.12 -2.45
CA ALA A 126 2.39 25.72 -2.12
C ALA A 126 1.52 26.89 -1.62
N ILE A 127 2.12 27.88 -0.97
CA ILE A 127 1.41 29.02 -0.38
C ILE A 127 1.06 30.08 -1.46
N GLY A 128 -0.11 30.70 -1.36
CA GLY A 128 -0.51 31.84 -2.21
C GLY A 128 0.22 33.16 -1.86
N PHE A 129 0.27 34.10 -2.80
CA PHE A 129 1.02 35.36 -2.64
C PHE A 129 0.70 36.13 -1.34
N ARG A 130 -0.58 36.23 -0.96
CA ARG A 130 -1.00 36.90 0.28
C ARG A 130 -0.40 36.28 1.55
N ALA A 131 -0.39 34.96 1.63
CA ALA A 131 0.19 34.26 2.77
C ALA A 131 1.73 34.29 2.74
N LYS A 132 2.36 34.38 1.55
CA LYS A 132 3.80 34.69 1.45
C LYS A 132 4.12 36.08 1.99
N LEU A 133 3.30 37.08 1.65
CA LEU A 133 3.47 38.44 2.17
C LEU A 133 3.29 38.47 3.69
N ALA A 134 2.28 37.80 4.23
CA ALA A 134 2.05 37.71 5.67
C ALA A 134 3.21 37.01 6.41
N LEU A 135 3.69 35.88 5.89
CA LEU A 135 4.86 35.18 6.45
C LEU A 135 6.15 35.99 6.28
N GLY A 136 6.30 36.70 5.15
CA GLY A 136 7.43 37.60 4.91
C GLY A 136 7.44 38.77 5.88
N LEU A 137 6.27 39.36 6.16
CA LEU A 137 6.10 40.41 7.16
C LEU A 137 6.33 39.87 8.58
N ALA A 138 5.83 38.68 8.89
CA ALA A 138 6.10 38.03 10.18
C ALA A 138 7.60 37.71 10.36
N LEU A 139 8.30 37.29 9.30
CA LEU A 139 9.74 37.09 9.30
C LEU A 139 10.50 38.42 9.45
N ALA A 140 10.07 39.48 8.77
CA ALA A 140 10.65 40.81 8.89
C ALA A 140 10.46 41.36 10.31
N LEU A 141 9.27 41.21 10.90
CA LEU A 141 9.00 41.53 12.31
C LEU A 141 9.84 40.68 13.26
N TRP A 142 10.04 39.40 12.95
CA TRP A 142 10.89 38.51 13.74
C TRP A 142 12.37 38.92 13.70
N LEU A 143 12.86 39.46 12.57
CA LEU A 143 14.24 39.94 12.40
C LEU A 143 14.46 41.35 12.98
N VAL A 144 13.54 42.28 12.71
CA VAL A 144 13.69 43.71 13.03
C VAL A 144 13.09 44.05 14.39
N GLY A 145 12.06 43.34 14.83
CA GLY A 145 11.33 43.61 16.08
C GLY A 145 12.23 43.71 17.32
N PRO A 146 13.18 42.78 17.55
CA PRO A 146 14.10 42.86 18.69
C PRO A 146 15.03 44.07 18.64
N VAL A 147 15.47 44.47 17.44
CA VAL A 147 16.35 45.63 17.23
C VAL A 147 15.57 46.94 17.40
N ALA A 148 14.35 47.01 16.85
CA ALA A 148 13.46 48.16 17.03
C ALA A 148 13.07 48.35 18.51
N TRP A 149 12.79 47.25 19.22
CA TRP A 149 12.53 47.25 20.66
C TRP A 149 13.72 47.80 21.45
N PHE A 150 14.93 47.34 21.13
CA PHE A 150 16.18 47.80 21.74
C PHE A 150 16.38 49.32 21.58
N LEU A 151 16.05 49.86 20.41
CA LEU A 151 16.22 51.29 20.09
C LEU A 151 15.11 52.19 20.66
N SER A 152 13.95 51.62 21.01
CA SER A 152 12.76 52.39 21.44
C SER A 152 12.67 52.67 22.95
N LEU A 153 13.51 52.03 23.78
CA LEU A 153 13.41 52.10 25.25
C LEU A 153 14.58 52.90 25.84
N ASP A 154 14.24 53.93 26.62
CA ASP A 154 15.22 54.69 27.41
C ASP A 154 15.52 53.99 28.75
N TRP A 155 16.51 53.11 28.72
CA TRP A 155 16.96 52.34 29.88
C TRP A 155 17.74 53.16 30.91
N GLY A 156 18.06 54.43 30.61
CA GLY A 156 18.81 55.32 31.50
C GLY A 156 18.04 55.73 32.77
N GLY A 157 16.70 55.70 32.72
CA GLY A 157 15.82 56.08 33.82
C GLY A 157 15.27 54.92 34.67
N THR A 158 15.65 53.68 34.40
CA THR A 158 15.05 52.49 35.05
C THR A 158 15.77 52.12 36.35
N PRO A 159 15.06 51.87 37.46
CA PRO A 159 15.70 51.46 38.73
C PRO A 159 16.47 50.15 38.59
N THR A 160 17.69 50.09 39.17
CA THR A 160 18.63 48.95 39.03
C THR A 160 18.04 47.61 39.47
N TRP A 161 17.17 47.59 40.48
CA TRP A 161 16.52 46.36 40.95
C TRP A 161 15.53 45.77 39.93
N VAL A 162 14.87 46.62 39.14
CA VAL A 162 13.98 46.19 38.03
C VAL A 162 14.83 45.58 36.92
N LEU A 163 15.97 46.19 36.60
CA LEU A 163 16.91 45.67 35.59
C LEU A 163 17.46 44.30 36.00
N VAL A 164 17.86 44.14 37.26
CA VAL A 164 18.35 42.87 37.82
C VAL A 164 17.25 41.81 37.83
N ALA A 165 16.03 42.15 38.25
CA ALA A 165 14.89 41.23 38.25
C ALA A 165 14.59 40.70 36.84
N VAL A 166 14.56 41.57 35.83
CA VAL A 166 14.34 41.20 34.42
C VAL A 166 15.45 40.28 33.89
N ILE A 167 16.72 40.60 34.16
CA ILE A 167 17.86 39.76 33.75
C ILE A 167 17.76 38.37 34.38
N VAL A 168 17.46 38.29 35.68
CA VAL A 168 17.33 37.02 36.41
C VAL A 168 16.14 36.22 35.89
N THR A 169 14.98 36.85 35.66
CA THR A 169 13.81 36.16 35.12
C THR A 169 14.11 35.55 33.74
N VAL A 170 14.77 36.29 32.85
CA VAL A 170 15.13 35.76 31.52
C VAL A 170 16.19 34.66 31.62
N LEU A 171 17.22 34.84 32.44
CA LEU A 171 18.28 33.84 32.67
C LEU A 171 17.76 32.56 33.35
N VAL A 172 16.63 32.61 34.05
CA VAL A 172 16.03 31.42 34.69
C VAL A 172 14.97 30.78 33.77
N VAL A 173 14.09 31.57 33.17
CA VAL A 173 12.97 31.09 32.35
C VAL A 173 13.44 30.52 31.02
N VAL A 174 14.41 31.16 30.34
CA VAL A 174 14.89 30.70 29.03
C VAL A 174 15.58 29.32 29.13
N PRO A 175 16.52 29.08 30.07
CA PRO A 175 17.11 27.75 30.22
C PRO A 175 16.12 26.69 30.70
N SER A 176 15.16 27.03 31.56
CA SER A 176 14.18 26.06 32.08
C SER A 176 13.17 25.62 31.00
N VAL A 177 12.76 26.52 30.10
CA VAL A 177 11.99 26.16 28.89
C VAL A 177 12.83 25.30 27.94
N LEU A 178 14.09 25.68 27.69
CA LEU A 178 14.99 24.90 26.82
C LEU A 178 15.30 23.50 27.37
N VAL A 179 15.40 23.35 28.69
CA VAL A 179 15.62 22.06 29.36
C VAL A 179 14.38 21.17 29.28
N ARG A 180 13.17 21.72 29.44
CA ARG A 180 11.92 20.95 29.29
C ARG A 180 11.66 20.49 27.85
N VAL A 181 12.10 21.24 26.85
CA VAL A 181 11.92 20.91 25.42
C VAL A 181 13.00 19.93 24.90
N ARG A 182 14.00 19.53 25.71
CA ARG A 182 15.01 18.53 25.30
C ARG A 182 14.40 17.11 25.28
N PRO A 183 14.28 16.43 24.12
CA PRO A 183 13.89 15.03 24.07
C PRO A 183 15.04 14.14 24.57
N ARG A 184 14.70 13.10 25.34
CA ARG A 184 15.66 12.28 26.12
C ARG A 184 16.58 11.33 25.33
N ARG A 185 16.39 11.11 24.03
CA ARG A 185 17.29 10.24 23.22
C ARG A 185 17.32 10.68 21.76
N ARG A 186 18.52 10.89 21.15
CA ARG A 186 18.72 10.77 19.67
C ARG A 186 20.15 11.01 19.14
N THR A 187 20.31 10.53 17.90
CA THR A 187 21.43 10.46 16.94
C THR A 187 22.19 11.76 16.61
N ARG A 188 23.49 11.63 16.26
CA ARG A 188 24.46 12.74 15.97
C ARG A 188 23.95 13.80 14.98
N LYS A 189 23.32 13.43 13.86
CA LYS A 189 22.85 14.39 12.81
C LYS A 189 21.77 15.35 13.31
N THR A 190 20.80 14.87 14.08
CA THR A 190 19.69 15.67 14.61
C THR A 190 20.15 16.63 15.71
N ALA A 191 21.22 16.27 16.42
CA ALA A 191 21.82 17.12 17.44
C ALA A 191 22.53 18.35 16.84
N TRP A 192 23.20 18.21 15.69
CA TRP A 192 23.90 19.32 15.04
C TRP A 192 22.95 20.37 14.46
N ILE A 193 21.91 19.94 13.73
CA ILE A 193 20.88 20.85 13.17
C ILE A 193 20.16 21.60 14.29
N ARG A 194 19.85 20.92 15.40
CA ARG A 194 19.23 21.59 16.55
C ARG A 194 20.19 22.55 17.23
N ARG A 195 21.47 22.18 17.42
CA ARG A 195 22.50 23.06 18.01
C ARG A 195 22.69 24.32 17.17
N LEU A 196 22.76 24.17 15.85
CA LEU A 196 22.82 25.30 14.92
C LEU A 196 21.53 26.13 14.98
N GLY A 197 20.37 25.49 14.96
CA GLY A 197 19.07 26.16 15.09
C GLY A 197 18.95 26.95 16.39
N THR A 198 19.29 26.36 17.54
CA THR A 198 19.33 27.03 18.85
C THR A 198 20.43 28.07 18.95
N ALA A 199 21.59 27.87 18.33
CA ALA A 199 22.67 28.85 18.31
C ALA A 199 22.32 30.05 17.44
N VAL A 200 21.57 29.85 16.34
CA VAL A 200 20.98 30.94 15.57
C VAL A 200 19.92 31.62 16.44
N LEU A 201 18.93 30.89 16.96
CA LEU A 201 17.85 31.37 17.87
C LEU A 201 18.30 31.94 19.22
N LEU A 202 19.59 31.92 19.55
CA LEU A 202 20.12 32.54 20.77
C LEU A 202 21.26 33.53 20.47
N GLY A 203 22.08 33.28 19.44
CA GLY A 203 23.30 34.03 19.18
C GLY A 203 23.15 35.18 18.18
N LEU A 204 22.27 35.05 17.17
CA LEU A 204 22.11 36.07 16.13
C LEU A 204 21.66 37.47 16.65
N PRO A 205 20.85 37.63 17.72
CA PRO A 205 20.43 38.92 18.26
C PRO A 205 21.25 39.37 19.45
N LEU A 206 22.08 38.51 20.03
CA LEU A 206 23.12 38.95 20.94
C LEU A 206 24.25 39.62 20.15
N LEU A 207 24.38 39.36 18.84
CA LEU A 207 25.43 39.93 18.00
C LEU A 207 25.36 41.48 17.90
N PRO A 208 24.22 42.13 17.60
CA PRO A 208 24.15 43.59 17.57
C PRO A 208 24.31 44.20 18.98
N VAL A 209 23.78 43.54 20.02
CA VAL A 209 23.93 43.99 21.41
C VAL A 209 25.39 43.89 21.86
N TYR A 210 26.06 42.78 21.57
CA TYR A 210 27.49 42.55 21.82
C TYR A 210 28.37 43.56 21.09
N LEU A 211 28.03 43.91 19.85
CA LEU A 211 28.78 44.87 19.04
C LEU A 211 28.50 46.34 19.43
N ALA A 212 27.33 46.65 19.99
CA ALA A 212 26.90 48.03 20.25
C ALA A 212 27.01 48.50 21.71
N THR A 213 27.30 47.63 22.69
CA THR A 213 27.21 47.98 24.12
C THR A 213 28.54 48.03 24.88
N ARG A 214 28.70 49.06 25.72
CA ARG A 214 29.57 48.99 26.91
C ARG A 214 28.78 48.22 27.98
N TRP A 215 29.38 47.17 28.54
CA TRP A 215 28.75 46.19 29.45
C TRP A 215 28.24 46.85 30.74
N THR A 216 27.04 47.41 30.71
CA THR A 216 26.39 48.10 31.83
C THR A 216 25.06 47.41 32.18
N ALA A 217 24.58 47.51 33.42
CA ALA A 217 23.33 46.86 33.84
C ALA A 217 22.09 47.18 32.96
N PRO A 218 21.89 48.43 32.47
CA PRO A 218 20.83 48.76 31.51
C PRO A 218 20.94 48.02 30.18
N SER A 219 22.17 47.87 29.66
CA SER A 219 22.42 47.15 28.40
C SER A 219 22.12 45.66 28.49
N LEU A 220 22.39 45.04 29.65
CA LEU A 220 22.11 43.61 29.91
C LEU A 220 20.61 43.34 30.06
N ALA A 221 19.86 44.24 30.71
CA ALA A 221 18.40 44.11 30.83
C ALA A 221 17.69 44.30 29.48
N SER A 222 18.19 45.22 28.65
CA SER A 222 17.73 45.38 27.27
C SER A 222 17.99 44.11 26.43
N ALA A 223 19.19 43.52 26.54
CA ALA A 223 19.53 42.26 25.88
C ALA A 223 18.59 41.11 26.30
N ALA A 224 18.28 41.03 27.59
CA ALA A 224 17.39 40.02 28.17
C ALA A 224 15.95 40.17 27.65
N THR A 225 15.39 41.38 27.65
CA THR A 225 14.03 41.62 27.13
C THR A 225 13.93 41.41 25.62
N ALA A 226 14.95 41.82 24.86
CA ALA A 226 15.02 41.56 23.42
C ALA A 226 15.06 40.05 23.12
N THR A 227 15.79 39.27 23.92
CA THR A 227 15.83 37.80 23.80
C THR A 227 14.48 37.16 24.10
N ALA A 228 13.78 37.62 25.15
CA ALA A 228 12.45 37.14 25.49
C ALA A 228 11.41 37.46 24.40
N TRP A 229 11.40 38.71 23.91
CA TRP A 229 10.56 39.12 22.79
C TRP A 229 10.84 38.31 21.52
N TRP A 230 12.10 38.04 21.24
CA TRP A 230 12.49 37.25 20.08
C TRP A 230 12.04 35.79 20.18
N MET A 231 12.09 35.19 21.37
CA MET A 231 11.51 33.87 21.59
C MET A 231 9.99 33.87 21.40
N VAL A 232 9.28 34.87 21.93
CA VAL A 232 7.83 35.00 21.75
C VAL A 232 7.47 35.16 20.27
N LEU A 233 8.16 36.05 19.54
CA LEU A 233 7.98 36.23 18.11
C LEU A 233 8.37 34.96 17.33
N GLY A 234 9.37 34.21 17.78
CA GLY A 234 9.78 32.94 17.18
C GLY A 234 8.72 31.85 17.33
N PHE A 235 8.16 31.69 18.53
CA PHE A 235 7.03 30.80 18.78
C PHE A 235 5.79 31.24 17.98
N ALA A 236 5.50 32.54 17.94
CA ALA A 236 4.39 33.09 17.17
C ALA A 236 4.58 32.85 15.66
N PHE A 237 5.79 33.03 15.13
CA PHE A 237 6.11 32.76 13.72
C PHE A 237 5.95 31.28 13.38
N VAL A 238 6.53 30.37 14.18
CA VAL A 238 6.39 28.92 13.96
C VAL A 238 4.92 28.50 14.05
N SER A 239 4.16 29.07 15.00
CA SER A 239 2.73 28.82 15.14
C SER A 239 1.94 29.35 13.94
N ALA A 240 2.26 30.56 13.45
CA ALA A 240 1.63 31.15 12.27
C ALA A 240 1.91 30.33 11.01
N VAL A 241 3.14 29.83 10.84
CA VAL A 241 3.48 28.88 9.77
C VAL A 241 2.62 27.62 9.90
N GLY A 242 2.61 26.98 11.07
CA GLY A 242 1.86 25.76 11.32
C GLY A 242 0.35 25.92 11.07
N VAL A 243 -0.25 26.99 11.59
CA VAL A 243 -1.68 27.31 11.40
C VAL A 243 -1.99 27.61 9.94
N THR A 244 -1.12 28.34 9.23
CA THR A 244 -1.33 28.66 7.81
C THR A 244 -1.37 27.40 6.95
N TYR A 245 -0.41 26.48 7.15
CA TYR A 245 -0.39 25.20 6.44
C TYR A 245 -1.55 24.30 6.86
N PHE A 246 -1.87 24.24 8.15
CA PHE A 246 -2.98 23.43 8.66
C PHE A 246 -4.32 23.89 8.10
N LEU A 247 -4.64 25.19 8.16
CA LEU A 247 -5.87 25.73 7.61
C LEU A 247 -5.92 25.59 6.08
N GLY A 248 -4.78 25.76 5.40
CA GLY A 248 -4.66 25.53 3.97
C GLY A 248 -4.96 24.08 3.58
N ALA A 249 -4.34 23.12 4.27
CA ALA A 249 -4.56 21.70 4.06
C ALA A 249 -6.00 21.29 4.38
N ARG A 250 -6.56 21.78 5.50
CA ARG A 250 -7.95 21.51 5.90
C ARG A 250 -8.95 22.01 4.87
N ARG A 251 -8.80 23.25 4.37
CA ARG A 251 -9.66 23.80 3.31
C ARG A 251 -9.54 23.01 2.02
N PHE A 252 -8.31 22.68 1.61
CA PHE A 252 -8.09 21.87 0.41
C PHE A 252 -8.76 20.50 0.52
N LEU A 253 -8.60 19.80 1.64
CA LEU A 253 -9.23 18.51 1.87
C LEU A 253 -10.76 18.62 1.88
N ALA A 254 -11.32 19.62 2.55
CA ALA A 254 -12.76 19.82 2.61
C ALA A 254 -13.38 20.10 1.22
N ASP A 255 -12.73 20.95 0.42
CA ASP A 255 -13.34 21.44 -0.83
C ASP A 255 -13.00 20.58 -2.05
N LYS A 256 -11.87 19.86 -2.02
CA LYS A 256 -11.30 19.20 -3.21
C LYS A 256 -11.09 17.70 -3.09
N ALA A 257 -11.16 17.09 -1.89
CA ALA A 257 -10.85 15.67 -1.73
C ALA A 257 -11.71 14.78 -2.64
N GLN A 258 -13.02 15.02 -2.72
CA GLN A 258 -13.91 14.24 -3.59
C GLN A 258 -13.63 14.49 -5.08
N THR A 259 -13.32 15.73 -5.47
CA THR A 259 -13.02 16.08 -6.87
C THR A 259 -11.71 15.51 -7.40
N ILE A 260 -10.75 15.23 -6.51
CA ILE A 260 -9.49 14.56 -6.85
C ILE A 260 -9.54 13.06 -6.58
N HIS A 261 -10.73 12.53 -6.27
CA HIS A 261 -10.95 11.13 -5.92
C HIS A 261 -10.00 10.66 -4.80
N PHE A 262 -9.77 11.52 -3.81
CA PHE A 262 -8.91 11.26 -2.64
C PHE A 262 -7.44 10.91 -2.97
N GLY A 263 -6.94 11.22 -4.17
CA GLY A 263 -5.55 10.99 -4.55
C GLY A 263 -4.93 12.15 -5.33
N LEU A 264 -3.59 12.19 -5.34
CA LEU A 264 -2.83 13.24 -6.02
C LEU A 264 -2.56 12.90 -7.50
N VAL A 265 -2.45 11.62 -7.82
CA VAL A 265 -2.13 11.06 -9.13
C VAL A 265 -3.40 10.41 -9.69
N PRO A 266 -4.07 11.02 -10.69
CA PRO A 266 -5.22 10.40 -11.36
C PRO A 266 -4.83 9.10 -12.08
N GLY A 267 -3.64 9.07 -12.67
CA GLY A 267 -3.15 7.95 -13.47
C GLY A 267 -3.39 8.10 -14.97
N THR A 268 -4.10 9.15 -15.41
CA THR A 268 -4.27 9.50 -16.83
C THR A 268 -4.27 11.01 -17.03
N GLY A 269 -4.28 11.45 -18.29
CA GLY A 269 -4.25 12.85 -18.71
C GLY A 269 -2.84 13.43 -18.87
N GLU A 270 -2.75 14.60 -19.48
CA GLU A 270 -1.47 15.24 -19.76
C GLU A 270 -0.94 16.05 -18.58
N PHE A 271 0.33 15.86 -18.23
CA PHE A 271 1.03 16.69 -17.25
C PHE A 271 2.40 17.14 -17.75
N THR A 272 2.63 18.46 -17.70
CA THR A 272 3.93 19.04 -18.02
C THR A 272 4.52 19.76 -16.80
N ALA A 273 5.69 19.29 -16.35
CA ALA A 273 6.39 19.87 -15.21
C ALA A 273 6.94 21.26 -15.55
N ASN A 274 6.52 22.28 -14.80
CA ASN A 274 7.00 23.65 -14.98
C ASN A 274 8.33 23.88 -14.23
N PHE A 275 8.86 25.09 -14.31
CA PHE A 275 10.10 25.46 -13.63
C PHE A 275 10.08 25.16 -12.11
N TRP A 276 8.98 25.47 -11.43
CA TRP A 276 8.85 25.26 -9.99
C TRP A 276 8.76 23.78 -9.61
N ASP A 277 8.03 22.96 -10.39
CA ASP A 277 7.95 21.51 -10.14
C ASP A 277 9.33 20.87 -10.21
N ARG A 278 10.10 21.23 -11.25
CA ARG A 278 11.45 20.72 -11.45
C ARG A 278 12.37 21.09 -10.30
N ARG A 279 12.23 22.28 -9.73
CA ARG A 279 13.00 22.71 -8.55
C ARG A 279 12.61 21.98 -7.26
N CYS A 280 11.40 21.43 -7.21
CA CYS A 280 10.90 20.65 -6.06
C CYS A 280 11.18 19.14 -6.17
N GLY A 281 11.81 18.67 -7.25
CA GLY A 281 12.13 17.25 -7.42
C GLY A 281 11.26 16.50 -8.43
N VAL A 282 10.25 17.14 -9.02
CA VAL A 282 9.43 16.49 -10.07
C VAL A 282 10.27 16.32 -11.34
N PRO A 283 10.34 15.11 -11.93
CA PRO A 283 11.13 14.87 -13.12
C PRO A 283 10.59 15.64 -14.33
N ARG A 284 11.47 15.92 -15.30
CA ARG A 284 11.05 16.44 -16.60
C ARG A 284 10.38 15.30 -17.36
N SER A 285 9.27 15.57 -18.04
CA SER A 285 8.67 14.57 -18.94
C SER A 285 9.65 14.22 -20.06
N THR A 286 9.88 12.92 -20.22
CA THR A 286 10.68 12.32 -21.31
C THR A 286 9.82 11.60 -22.34
N GLY A 287 8.50 11.82 -22.32
CA GLY A 287 7.52 11.08 -23.12
C GLY A 287 6.98 9.81 -22.44
N VAL A 288 7.30 9.60 -21.16
CA VAL A 288 6.68 8.55 -20.35
C VAL A 288 5.19 8.87 -20.14
N PRO A 289 4.27 7.96 -20.51
CA PRO A 289 2.85 8.18 -20.31
C PRO A 289 2.48 8.09 -18.81
N PRO A 290 1.30 8.62 -18.41
CA PRO A 290 0.76 8.40 -17.08
C PRO A 290 0.59 6.91 -16.78
N MET A 291 0.55 6.60 -15.49
CA MET A 291 0.56 5.22 -14.99
C MET A 291 -0.56 4.31 -15.55
N SER A 292 -1.83 4.74 -15.57
CA SER A 292 -2.94 3.93 -16.08
C SER A 292 -2.85 3.71 -17.59
N ASP A 293 -2.43 4.73 -18.34
CA ASP A 293 -2.16 4.63 -19.78
C ASP A 293 -1.02 3.64 -20.05
N TRP A 294 0.08 3.77 -19.33
CA TRP A 294 1.22 2.85 -19.43
C TRP A 294 0.84 1.40 -19.12
N PHE A 295 0.03 1.14 -18.08
CA PHE A 295 -0.40 -0.22 -17.78
C PHE A 295 -1.29 -0.81 -18.87
N ALA A 296 -2.24 -0.03 -19.38
CA ALA A 296 -3.11 -0.48 -20.46
C ALA A 296 -2.28 -0.83 -21.70
N ASP A 297 -1.32 0.03 -22.08
CA ASP A 297 -0.44 -0.21 -23.23
C ASP A 297 0.45 -1.44 -23.02
N ARG A 298 0.97 -1.63 -21.80
CA ARG A 298 1.83 -2.78 -21.48
C ARG A 298 1.07 -4.09 -21.42
N LEU A 299 -0.16 -4.10 -20.91
CA LEU A 299 -1.00 -5.29 -20.94
C LEU A 299 -1.28 -5.73 -22.38
N ASP A 300 -1.55 -4.77 -23.27
CA ASP A 300 -1.79 -5.06 -24.68
C ASP A 300 -0.53 -5.58 -25.39
N ASP A 301 0.62 -4.95 -25.14
CA ASP A 301 1.92 -5.35 -25.70
C ASP A 301 2.37 -6.75 -25.23
N LEU A 302 2.18 -7.06 -23.94
CA LEU A 302 2.50 -8.37 -23.37
C LEU A 302 1.62 -9.50 -23.91
N SER A 303 0.33 -9.22 -24.11
CA SER A 303 -0.67 -10.22 -24.53
C SER A 303 -0.87 -10.32 -26.03
N GLY A 304 -0.40 -9.34 -26.81
CA GLY A 304 -0.71 -9.23 -28.24
C GLY A 304 -2.15 -8.79 -28.54
N LYS A 305 -2.92 -8.37 -27.53
CA LYS A 305 -4.35 -8.06 -27.66
C LYS A 305 -4.69 -6.68 -27.11
N GLN A 306 -5.33 -5.86 -27.94
CA GLN A 306 -5.80 -4.53 -27.54
C GLN A 306 -6.99 -4.61 -26.57
N ASN A 307 -6.95 -3.79 -25.51
CA ASN A 307 -7.99 -3.71 -24.48
C ASN A 307 -8.26 -5.08 -23.82
N LEU A 308 -7.19 -5.79 -23.46
CA LEU A 308 -7.23 -7.14 -22.87
C LEU A 308 -8.31 -7.28 -21.79
N ARG A 309 -9.22 -8.24 -21.95
CA ARG A 309 -10.29 -8.57 -20.99
C ARG A 309 -9.99 -9.84 -20.20
N PHE A 310 -10.75 -10.09 -19.12
CA PHE A 310 -10.60 -11.33 -18.34
C PHE A 310 -10.93 -12.58 -19.15
N SER A 311 -11.96 -12.52 -20.02
CA SER A 311 -12.34 -13.64 -20.90
C SER A 311 -11.26 -14.02 -21.92
N ASP A 312 -10.32 -13.11 -22.20
CA ASP A 312 -9.24 -13.34 -23.16
C ASP A 312 -8.09 -14.15 -22.59
N LEU A 313 -7.95 -14.18 -21.25
CA LEU A 313 -6.83 -14.80 -20.56
C LEU A 313 -6.90 -16.32 -20.63
N THR A 314 -5.74 -16.96 -20.74
CA THR A 314 -5.59 -18.43 -20.61
C THR A 314 -5.47 -18.88 -19.15
N THR A 315 -5.32 -17.93 -18.24
CA THR A 315 -5.13 -18.11 -16.80
C THR A 315 -6.29 -17.53 -16.01
N THR A 316 -6.61 -18.12 -14.86
CA THR A 316 -7.53 -17.53 -13.89
C THR A 316 -6.83 -16.38 -13.13
N LEU A 317 -7.13 -15.13 -13.49
CA LEU A 317 -6.63 -13.96 -12.77
C LEU A 317 -7.63 -13.51 -11.69
N VAL A 318 -7.16 -13.37 -10.44
CA VAL A 318 -7.95 -12.79 -9.34
C VAL A 318 -7.19 -11.63 -8.72
N LEU A 319 -7.81 -10.46 -8.70
CA LEU A 319 -7.26 -9.26 -8.07
C LEU A 319 -8.11 -8.83 -6.87
N MET A 320 -7.48 -8.23 -5.86
CA MET A 320 -8.19 -7.70 -4.68
C MET A 320 -8.34 -6.19 -4.75
N THR A 321 -9.50 -5.68 -4.37
CA THR A 321 -9.75 -4.25 -4.16
C THR A 321 -10.57 -4.08 -2.88
N THR A 322 -10.51 -2.89 -2.29
CA THR A 322 -11.29 -2.58 -1.07
C THR A 322 -12.31 -1.51 -1.39
N ASP A 323 -13.60 -1.80 -1.17
CA ASP A 323 -14.62 -0.75 -1.19
C ASP A 323 -14.64 -0.04 0.17
N LEU A 324 -14.17 1.20 0.21
CA LEU A 324 -14.15 2.00 1.43
C LEU A 324 -15.52 2.53 1.82
N SER A 325 -16.47 2.60 0.87
CA SER A 325 -17.84 3.04 1.16
C SER A 325 -18.64 1.95 1.86
N GLU A 326 -18.46 0.68 1.46
CA GLU A 326 -19.09 -0.47 2.11
C GLU A 326 -18.25 -1.06 3.25
N GLY A 327 -16.96 -0.72 3.32
CA GLY A 327 -16.05 -1.16 4.38
C GLY A 327 -15.62 -2.62 4.24
N ARG A 328 -15.58 -3.16 3.01
CA ARG A 328 -15.28 -4.59 2.77
C ARG A 328 -14.39 -4.84 1.53
N PRO A 329 -13.65 -5.96 1.49
CA PRO A 329 -12.91 -6.39 0.31
C PRO A 329 -13.83 -6.90 -0.80
N TYR A 330 -13.37 -6.76 -2.04
CA TYR A 330 -13.94 -7.38 -3.24
C TYR A 330 -12.86 -8.06 -4.06
N ARG A 331 -13.22 -9.20 -4.65
CA ARG A 331 -12.44 -9.85 -5.69
C ARG A 331 -12.84 -9.35 -7.08
N LEU A 332 -11.87 -9.26 -7.97
CA LEU A 332 -12.04 -8.93 -9.38
C LEU A 332 -11.59 -10.13 -10.24
N PRO A 333 -12.38 -10.57 -11.22
CA PRO A 333 -13.71 -10.04 -11.57
C PRO A 333 -14.74 -10.30 -10.46
N PHE A 334 -15.78 -9.46 -10.40
CA PHE A 334 -16.83 -9.54 -9.38
C PHE A 334 -17.55 -10.89 -9.44
N THR A 335 -17.81 -11.49 -8.27
CA THR A 335 -18.61 -12.72 -8.14
C THR A 335 -20.11 -12.46 -8.01
N GLU A 336 -20.47 -11.34 -7.39
CA GLU A 336 -21.85 -10.82 -7.43
C GLU A 336 -22.18 -10.34 -8.85
N PRO A 337 -23.47 -10.28 -9.24
CA PRO A 337 -23.85 -9.84 -10.58
C PRO A 337 -23.24 -8.46 -10.91
N ALA A 338 -22.39 -8.40 -11.94
CA ALA A 338 -21.70 -7.16 -12.32
C ALA A 338 -22.67 -6.02 -12.68
N ALA A 339 -23.88 -6.35 -13.14
CA ALA A 339 -24.95 -5.39 -13.40
C ALA A 339 -25.41 -4.62 -12.14
N ALA A 340 -25.10 -5.12 -10.93
CA ALA A 340 -25.29 -4.36 -9.69
C ALA A 340 -24.37 -3.13 -9.61
N TRP A 341 -23.26 -3.13 -10.35
CA TRP A 341 -22.32 -2.02 -10.42
C TRP A 341 -22.61 -1.16 -11.66
N LEU A 342 -22.69 0.14 -11.41
CA LEU A 342 -22.88 1.16 -12.41
C LEU A 342 -21.63 2.05 -12.50
N TYR A 343 -21.38 2.62 -13.67
CA TYR A 343 -20.29 3.59 -13.86
C TYR A 343 -20.77 4.84 -14.60
N CYS A 344 -20.05 5.94 -14.38
CA CYS A 344 -20.17 7.17 -15.16
C CYS A 344 -18.91 7.30 -16.01
N THR A 345 -19.08 7.57 -17.32
CA THR A 345 -17.96 7.64 -18.27
C THR A 345 -16.95 8.70 -17.85
N ARG A 346 -17.41 9.90 -17.45
CA ARG A 346 -16.51 10.97 -16.97
C ARG A 346 -15.82 10.66 -15.65
N CYS A 347 -16.50 9.96 -14.73
CA CYS A 347 -15.87 9.48 -13.49
C CYS A 347 -14.73 8.51 -13.77
N LEU A 348 -14.91 7.56 -14.69
CA LEU A 348 -13.86 6.60 -15.03
C LEU A 348 -12.75 7.23 -15.89
N ASN A 349 -13.08 8.13 -16.83
CA ASN A 349 -12.08 8.86 -17.63
C ASN A 349 -11.12 9.72 -16.79
N ALA A 350 -11.49 10.03 -15.54
CA ALA A 350 -10.59 10.71 -14.61
C ALA A 350 -9.48 9.80 -14.07
N VAL A 351 -9.58 8.47 -14.20
CA VAL A 351 -8.67 7.50 -13.56
C VAL A 351 -8.13 6.42 -14.51
N VAL A 352 -8.81 6.14 -15.61
CA VAL A 352 -8.38 5.20 -16.67
C VAL A 352 -8.38 5.90 -18.03
N PRO A 353 -7.59 5.40 -19.00
CA PRO A 353 -7.57 5.95 -20.35
C PRO A 353 -8.94 5.86 -21.02
N GLN A 354 -9.29 6.85 -21.85
CA GLN A 354 -10.58 6.90 -22.53
C GLN A 354 -10.86 5.64 -23.38
N ARG A 355 -9.84 5.05 -24.00
CA ARG A 355 -10.00 3.80 -24.77
C ARG A 355 -10.54 2.63 -23.94
N ILE A 356 -10.26 2.61 -22.64
CA ILE A 356 -10.72 1.55 -21.73
C ILE A 356 -12.19 1.76 -21.37
N THR A 357 -12.61 3.00 -21.14
CA THR A 357 -14.02 3.31 -20.85
C THR A 357 -14.90 3.16 -22.08
N ASP A 358 -14.42 3.57 -23.25
CA ASP A 358 -15.11 3.35 -24.53
C ASP A 358 -15.30 1.86 -24.80
N ALA A 359 -14.33 1.03 -24.37
CA ALA A 359 -14.43 -0.42 -24.48
C ALA A 359 -15.42 -1.06 -23.49
N LEU A 360 -15.87 -0.40 -22.41
CA LEU A 360 -16.74 -1.03 -21.39
C LEU A 360 -18.18 -1.31 -21.86
N ASP A 361 -18.59 -0.88 -23.06
CA ASP A 361 -19.82 -1.25 -23.78
C ASP A 361 -21.15 -1.33 -22.99
N GLY A 362 -21.20 -0.73 -21.80
CA GLY A 362 -22.30 -0.83 -20.84
C GLY A 362 -23.60 -0.19 -21.32
N THR A 363 -24.73 -0.77 -20.92
CA THR A 363 -26.06 -0.24 -21.26
C THR A 363 -26.41 0.97 -20.39
N GLY A 364 -27.04 1.98 -20.99
CA GLY A 364 -27.49 3.17 -20.25
C GLY A 364 -28.60 2.83 -19.26
N THR A 365 -28.60 3.52 -18.11
CA THR A 365 -29.60 3.39 -17.05
C THR A 365 -30.32 4.73 -16.82
N PRO A 366 -31.53 4.75 -16.22
CA PRO A 366 -32.25 5.99 -15.93
C PRO A 366 -31.62 6.80 -14.79
N HIS A 367 -30.62 6.28 -14.09
CA HIS A 367 -30.01 6.94 -12.94
C HIS A 367 -28.97 7.98 -13.39
N ALA A 368 -29.05 9.19 -12.85
CA ALA A 368 -28.02 10.21 -13.03
C ALA A 368 -26.82 9.94 -12.11
N CYS A 369 -25.62 10.31 -12.53
CA CYS A 369 -24.43 10.19 -11.69
C CYS A 369 -24.49 11.20 -10.53
N PRO A 370 -24.24 10.77 -9.28
CA PRO A 370 -24.22 11.70 -8.13
C PRO A 370 -23.14 12.78 -8.21
N LEU A 371 -22.05 12.52 -8.95
CA LEU A 371 -20.94 13.45 -9.16
C LEU A 371 -21.13 14.34 -10.41
N HIS A 372 -21.81 13.83 -11.43
CA HIS A 372 -22.04 14.50 -12.71
C HIS A 372 -23.52 14.39 -13.08
N LYS A 373 -24.34 15.34 -12.60
CA LYS A 373 -25.81 15.29 -12.74
C LYS A 373 -26.30 15.31 -14.19
N ASP A 374 -25.44 15.75 -15.10
CA ASP A 374 -25.63 15.80 -16.54
C ASP A 374 -25.35 14.46 -17.25
N GLU A 375 -24.75 13.48 -16.58
CA GLU A 375 -24.46 12.15 -17.13
C GLU A 375 -25.34 11.05 -16.54
N THR A 376 -25.82 10.16 -17.41
CA THR A 376 -26.50 8.92 -17.01
C THR A 376 -25.50 7.81 -16.70
N LEU A 377 -25.78 7.06 -15.65
CA LEU A 377 -25.00 5.88 -15.27
C LEU A 377 -25.21 4.74 -16.28
N ARG A 378 -24.18 3.92 -16.46
CA ARG A 378 -24.17 2.74 -17.35
C ARG A 378 -23.86 1.48 -16.56
N THR A 379 -24.39 0.33 -16.97
CA THR A 379 -24.11 -0.96 -16.34
C THR A 379 -22.66 -1.39 -16.59
N LEU A 380 -21.99 -1.89 -15.56
CA LEU A 380 -20.64 -2.43 -15.69
C LEU A 380 -20.72 -3.86 -16.29
N PRO A 381 -19.97 -4.17 -17.36
CA PRO A 381 -20.00 -5.50 -17.97
C PRO A 381 -19.39 -6.55 -17.03
N ARG A 382 -19.86 -7.80 -17.13
CA ARG A 382 -19.28 -8.93 -16.38
C ARG A 382 -17.83 -9.20 -16.77
N ASP A 383 -17.51 -9.07 -18.05
CA ASP A 383 -16.18 -9.25 -18.59
C ASP A 383 -15.42 -7.92 -18.62
N LEU A 384 -14.65 -7.67 -17.56
CA LEU A 384 -13.94 -6.40 -17.36
C LEU A 384 -12.66 -6.33 -18.21
N PRO A 385 -12.26 -5.14 -18.67
CA PRO A 385 -10.89 -4.90 -19.08
C PRO A 385 -9.93 -5.11 -17.89
N VAL A 386 -8.86 -5.87 -18.11
CA VAL A 386 -7.85 -6.17 -17.08
C VAL A 386 -7.22 -4.87 -16.55
N ALA A 387 -7.02 -3.88 -17.42
CA ALA A 387 -6.49 -2.57 -17.04
C ALA A 387 -7.38 -1.84 -16.00
N LEU A 388 -8.71 -1.93 -16.12
CA LEU A 388 -9.63 -1.35 -15.14
C LEU A 388 -9.51 -2.08 -13.79
N ALA A 389 -9.44 -3.41 -13.80
CA ALA A 389 -9.32 -4.17 -12.56
C ALA A 389 -7.99 -3.93 -11.84
N VAL A 390 -6.87 -3.84 -12.57
CA VAL A 390 -5.58 -3.42 -12.02
C VAL A 390 -5.69 -2.02 -11.41
N ARG A 391 -6.34 -1.09 -12.12
CA ARG A 391 -6.53 0.29 -11.65
C ARG A 391 -7.39 0.39 -10.37
N MET A 392 -8.35 -0.52 -10.19
CA MET A 392 -9.17 -0.65 -8.98
C MET A 392 -8.41 -1.29 -7.81
N SER A 393 -7.46 -2.17 -8.09
CA SER A 393 -6.65 -2.87 -7.06
C SER A 393 -5.49 -2.03 -6.51
N MET A 394 -5.05 -1.02 -7.24
CA MET A 394 -3.87 -0.20 -6.97
C MET A 394 -4.04 1.10 -6.15
N PRO A 395 -5.23 1.73 -5.96
CA PRO A 395 -5.28 3.10 -5.43
C PRO A 395 -4.66 3.24 -4.03
N MET A 396 -3.39 3.63 -3.97
CA MET A 396 -2.68 3.86 -2.72
C MET A 396 -3.24 5.14 -2.07
N PRO A 397 -3.86 5.05 -0.88
CA PRO A 397 -4.55 6.18 -0.26
C PRO A 397 -3.68 7.43 -0.18
N GLY A 398 -4.23 8.56 -0.64
CA GLY A 398 -3.57 9.86 -0.63
C GLY A 398 -2.52 10.07 -1.74
N LEU A 399 -2.02 9.03 -2.41
CA LEU A 399 -1.14 9.20 -3.59
C LEU A 399 -1.89 8.98 -4.90
N ILE A 400 -2.51 7.82 -5.07
CA ILE A 400 -3.20 7.43 -6.31
C ILE A 400 -4.70 7.60 -6.09
N ALA A 401 -5.39 8.21 -7.06
CA ALA A 401 -6.84 8.45 -6.99
C ALA A 401 -7.63 7.15 -6.82
N ALA A 402 -8.61 7.14 -5.92
CA ALA A 402 -9.60 6.07 -5.78
C ALA A 402 -10.45 5.92 -7.06
N VAL A 403 -10.99 4.73 -7.28
CA VAL A 403 -11.86 4.45 -8.44
C VAL A 403 -13.33 4.54 -8.01
N PRO A 404 -14.12 5.46 -8.57
CA PRO A 404 -15.54 5.55 -8.27
C PRO A 404 -16.35 4.56 -9.12
N LEU A 405 -17.21 3.77 -8.46
CA LEU A 405 -18.35 3.10 -9.08
C LEU A 405 -19.64 3.54 -8.37
N CYS A 406 -20.79 3.13 -8.86
CA CYS A 406 -22.08 3.42 -8.27
C CYS A 406 -22.90 2.15 -8.05
N ARG A 407 -23.70 2.11 -7.00
CA ARG A 407 -24.80 1.15 -6.83
C ARG A 407 -26.11 1.92 -6.82
N ALA A 408 -27.12 1.39 -7.47
CA ALA A 408 -28.48 1.90 -7.36
C ALA A 408 -29.15 1.18 -6.20
N GLU A 409 -29.41 1.84 -5.06
CA GLU A 409 -30.49 1.47 -4.12
C GLU A 409 -30.53 2.34 -2.85
N PRO A 410 -31.70 2.87 -2.45
CA PRO A 410 -32.85 3.32 -3.28
C PRO A 410 -32.51 4.55 -4.15
N GLU A 411 -31.37 5.19 -3.91
CA GLU A 411 -30.79 6.27 -4.72
C GLU A 411 -29.40 5.86 -5.20
N PRO A 412 -28.91 6.35 -6.36
CA PRO A 412 -27.55 6.07 -6.80
C PRO A 412 -26.54 6.64 -5.80
N ARG A 413 -25.69 5.77 -5.25
CA ARG A 413 -24.61 6.15 -4.30
C ARG A 413 -23.25 5.82 -4.88
N VAL A 414 -22.26 6.65 -4.56
CA VAL A 414 -20.88 6.47 -5.02
C VAL A 414 -20.12 5.56 -4.06
N HIS A 415 -19.52 4.53 -4.61
CA HIS A 415 -18.64 3.60 -3.93
C HIS A 415 -17.18 3.87 -4.32
N TRP A 416 -16.31 4.04 -3.32
CA TRP A 416 -14.91 4.42 -3.53
C TRP A 416 -14.00 3.21 -3.35
N PHE A 417 -13.52 2.68 -4.47
CA PHE A 417 -12.59 1.57 -4.49
C PHE A 417 -11.16 2.05 -4.28
N SER A 418 -10.46 1.36 -3.39
CA SER A 418 -9.09 1.62 -2.97
C SER A 418 -8.24 0.35 -3.03
N ASP A 419 -6.97 0.46 -2.67
CA ASP A 419 -6.01 -0.64 -2.68
C ASP A 419 -6.54 -1.91 -1.97
N GLY A 420 -6.40 -3.06 -2.63
CA GLY A 420 -6.75 -4.37 -2.06
C GLY A 420 -5.89 -4.75 -0.85
N GLY A 421 -4.66 -4.23 -0.77
CA GLY A 421 -3.74 -4.43 0.34
C GLY A 421 -4.18 -3.80 1.66
N ILE A 422 -5.27 -3.02 1.67
CA ILE A 422 -5.87 -2.51 2.91
C ILE A 422 -6.53 -3.64 3.71
N THR A 423 -7.06 -4.66 3.05
CA THR A 423 -7.86 -5.72 3.67
C THR A 423 -7.29 -7.12 3.48
N SER A 424 -6.70 -7.40 2.30
CA SER A 424 -5.97 -8.63 2.04
C SER A 424 -4.86 -8.36 1.04
N ASN A 425 -3.64 -8.25 1.55
CA ASN A 425 -2.46 -7.92 0.76
C ASN A 425 -1.86 -9.16 0.10
N PHE A 426 -2.21 -10.37 0.56
CA PHE A 426 -1.71 -11.64 0.05
C PHE A 426 -2.82 -12.70 -0.16
N PRO A 427 -3.48 -12.71 -1.34
CA PRO A 427 -4.68 -13.51 -1.59
C PRO A 427 -4.40 -14.99 -1.91
N ILE A 428 -3.52 -15.65 -1.16
CA ILE A 428 -3.11 -17.04 -1.41
C ILE A 428 -4.23 -18.05 -1.19
N HIS A 429 -5.21 -17.75 -0.32
CA HIS A 429 -6.36 -18.62 -0.03
C HIS A 429 -7.25 -18.89 -1.25
N PHE A 430 -7.30 -18.02 -2.27
CA PHE A 430 -8.20 -18.25 -3.42
C PHE A 430 -7.77 -19.39 -4.33
N PHE A 431 -6.49 -19.74 -4.31
CA PHE A 431 -5.92 -20.77 -5.18
C PHE A 431 -5.40 -21.96 -4.38
N ASP A 432 -5.55 -21.93 -3.06
CA ASP A 432 -5.08 -23.00 -2.22
C ASP A 432 -6.19 -24.03 -1.99
N SER A 433 -5.98 -25.22 -2.49
CA SER A 433 -6.86 -26.37 -2.26
C SER A 433 -6.25 -27.30 -1.22
N LEU A 434 -7.07 -27.92 -0.36
CA LEU A 434 -6.60 -28.89 0.64
C LEU A 434 -5.84 -30.06 0.00
N LEU A 435 -6.28 -30.52 -1.17
CA LEU A 435 -5.66 -31.58 -1.97
C LEU A 435 -5.19 -31.03 -3.33
N PRO A 436 -4.01 -30.38 -3.39
CA PRO A 436 -3.57 -29.68 -4.59
C PRO A 436 -3.02 -30.62 -5.66
N ARG A 437 -3.38 -30.35 -6.92
CA ARG A 437 -2.79 -31.01 -8.09
C ARG A 437 -1.38 -30.50 -8.38
N TRP A 438 -1.12 -29.22 -8.17
CA TRP A 438 0.18 -28.55 -8.43
C TRP A 438 0.48 -27.53 -7.33
N PRO A 439 1.73 -27.03 -7.21
CA PRO A 439 2.05 -26.06 -6.16
C PRO A 439 1.50 -24.67 -6.45
N THR A 440 1.11 -23.98 -5.37
CA THR A 440 0.73 -22.56 -5.39
C THR A 440 1.86 -21.74 -4.76
N PHE A 441 2.60 -20.97 -5.54
CA PHE A 441 3.73 -20.19 -5.06
C PHE A 441 3.33 -18.82 -4.54
N GLY A 442 4.04 -18.35 -3.53
CA GLY A 442 3.90 -17.03 -2.95
C GLY A 442 5.14 -16.19 -3.13
N LEU A 443 4.98 -14.93 -3.54
CA LEU A 443 6.05 -13.95 -3.53
C LEU A 443 5.69 -12.84 -2.56
N THR A 444 6.57 -12.55 -1.60
CA THR A 444 6.34 -11.53 -0.56
C THR A 444 7.57 -10.67 -0.34
N LEU A 445 7.32 -9.40 -0.01
CA LEU A 445 8.38 -8.45 0.35
C LEU A 445 8.48 -8.32 1.87
N GLY A 446 9.70 -8.19 2.37
CA GLY A 446 9.97 -7.98 3.79
C GLY A 446 11.13 -7.02 4.04
N PRO A 447 11.28 -6.49 5.26
CA PRO A 447 12.42 -5.65 5.59
C PRO A 447 13.72 -6.46 5.60
N PHE A 448 14.79 -5.86 5.08
CA PHE A 448 16.15 -6.40 5.21
C PHE A 448 16.64 -6.21 6.65
N ARG A 449 17.25 -7.25 7.21
CA ARG A 449 17.96 -7.22 8.50
C ARG A 449 19.43 -7.55 8.23
N ASP A 450 20.34 -6.76 8.78
CA ASP A 450 21.78 -6.94 8.58
C ASP A 450 22.22 -8.37 8.92
N GLY A 451 23.08 -8.95 8.07
CA GLY A 451 23.59 -10.31 8.23
C GLY A 451 22.62 -11.43 7.80
N THR A 452 21.51 -11.09 7.13
CA THR A 452 20.54 -12.08 6.66
C THR A 452 20.45 -12.12 5.14
N ASP A 453 20.14 -13.30 4.57
CA ASP A 453 20.08 -13.46 3.11
C ASP A 453 19.03 -12.55 2.46
N PRO A 454 19.33 -11.91 1.31
CA PRO A 454 18.41 -11.00 0.62
C PRO A 454 17.18 -11.70 0.06
N VAL A 455 17.27 -13.01 -0.15
CA VAL A 455 16.17 -13.87 -0.58
C VAL A 455 16.14 -15.07 0.34
N TRP A 456 15.00 -15.32 0.94
CA TRP A 456 14.81 -16.41 1.89
C TRP A 456 13.57 -17.22 1.52
N LEU A 457 13.77 -18.52 1.33
CA LEU A 457 12.69 -19.49 1.15
C LEU A 457 12.77 -20.46 2.34
N PRO A 458 11.79 -20.46 3.25
CA PRO A 458 11.76 -21.38 4.38
C PRO A 458 11.90 -22.84 3.96
N GLU A 459 12.44 -23.68 4.83
CA GLU A 459 12.44 -25.13 4.59
C GLU A 459 11.00 -25.65 4.48
N GLN A 460 10.80 -26.61 3.58
CA GLN A 460 9.48 -27.14 3.26
C GLN A 460 8.81 -27.81 4.47
N ASP A 461 9.61 -28.40 5.35
CA ASP A 461 9.19 -29.14 6.53
C ASP A 461 9.35 -28.34 7.84
N ALA A 462 9.69 -27.05 7.75
CA ALA A 462 9.95 -26.23 8.92
C ALA A 462 8.74 -26.22 9.87
N SER A 463 8.86 -26.99 10.94
CA SER A 463 7.86 -27.18 11.98
C SER A 463 7.78 -26.01 12.95
N THR A 464 8.89 -25.29 13.10
CA THR A 464 9.04 -24.22 14.08
C THR A 464 8.35 -22.94 13.61
N THR A 465 7.41 -22.43 14.41
CA THR A 465 6.75 -21.13 14.22
C THR A 465 7.75 -20.00 14.45
N GLY A 466 8.34 -19.46 13.37
CA GLY A 466 9.06 -18.19 13.46
C GLY A 466 8.03 -17.08 13.64
N THR A 467 7.64 -16.78 14.87
CA THR A 467 6.75 -15.64 15.13
C THR A 467 7.51 -14.35 14.81
N PRO A 468 7.00 -13.50 13.91
CA PRO A 468 7.69 -12.26 13.58
C PRO A 468 7.75 -11.36 14.82
N TYR A 469 8.95 -11.16 15.34
CA TYR A 469 9.21 -10.26 16.47
C TYR A 469 9.63 -8.87 15.98
N ARG A 470 9.04 -7.83 16.57
CA ARG A 470 9.44 -6.43 16.39
C ARG A 470 9.56 -5.73 17.74
N ASP A 471 10.61 -4.93 17.90
CA ASP A 471 10.75 -4.03 19.06
C ASP A 471 9.81 -2.82 18.92
N VAL A 472 8.95 -2.60 19.91
CA VAL A 472 8.06 -1.43 19.99
C VAL A 472 8.46 -0.56 21.17
N THR A 473 9.33 0.42 20.93
CA THR A 473 9.96 1.22 22.00
C THR A 473 9.54 2.69 22.00
N ARG A 474 8.83 3.16 20.97
CA ARG A 474 8.47 4.58 20.77
C ARG A 474 6.99 4.76 20.43
N PRO A 475 6.35 5.87 20.81
CA PRO A 475 4.92 6.10 20.52
C PRO A 475 4.57 6.00 19.03
N LEU A 476 5.40 6.58 18.15
CA LEU A 476 5.17 6.47 16.71
C LEU A 476 5.34 5.02 16.21
N GLN A 477 6.32 4.28 16.75
CA GLN A 477 6.48 2.85 16.43
C GLN A 477 5.30 2.01 16.92
N PHE A 478 4.69 2.39 18.05
CA PHE A 478 3.49 1.75 18.58
C PHE A 478 2.26 2.02 17.71
N ALA A 479 2.04 3.28 17.31
CA ALA A 479 0.95 3.63 16.40
C ALA A 479 1.08 2.92 15.04
N THR A 480 2.29 2.88 14.47
CA THR A 480 2.56 2.09 13.26
C THR A 480 2.37 0.60 13.52
N ALA A 481 2.69 0.08 14.72
CA ALA A 481 2.46 -1.33 15.05
C ALA A 481 1.00 -1.71 15.01
N ILE A 482 0.14 -0.87 15.61
CA ILE A 482 -1.30 -1.09 15.59
C ILE A 482 -1.80 -1.14 14.15
N LEU A 483 -1.42 -0.15 13.34
CA LEU A 483 -1.85 -0.09 11.95
C LEU A 483 -1.35 -1.29 11.13
N ASP A 484 -0.07 -1.62 11.22
CA ASP A 484 0.51 -2.78 10.53
C ASP A 484 -0.18 -4.08 10.96
N THR A 485 -0.46 -4.26 12.25
CA THR A 485 -1.22 -5.42 12.73
C THR A 485 -2.63 -5.44 12.15
N MET A 486 -3.36 -4.31 12.15
CA MET A 486 -4.71 -4.26 11.57
C MET A 486 -4.73 -4.62 10.08
N LEU A 487 -3.69 -4.23 9.32
CA LEU A 487 -3.61 -4.44 7.87
C LEU A 487 -3.04 -5.82 7.50
N ASP A 488 -2.02 -6.30 8.22
CA ASP A 488 -1.23 -7.46 7.82
C ASP A 488 -1.44 -8.72 8.70
N TRP A 489 -2.25 -8.66 9.77
CA TRP A 489 -2.38 -9.81 10.70
C TRP A 489 -2.84 -11.08 9.97
N ARG A 490 -3.88 -10.97 9.14
CA ARG A 490 -4.46 -12.10 8.40
C ARG A 490 -3.43 -12.77 7.50
N ASP A 491 -2.68 -11.97 6.75
CA ASP A 491 -1.66 -12.48 5.83
C ASP A 491 -0.46 -13.06 6.60
N THR A 492 -0.09 -12.45 7.73
CA THR A 492 0.97 -12.95 8.62
C THR A 492 0.61 -14.32 9.18
N MET A 493 -0.60 -14.47 9.71
CA MET A 493 -1.10 -15.73 10.27
C MET A 493 -1.21 -16.82 9.19
N GLN A 494 -1.73 -16.48 8.00
CA GLN A 494 -1.85 -17.46 6.91
C GLN A 494 -0.49 -17.91 6.37
N SER A 495 0.45 -16.97 6.18
CA SER A 495 1.81 -17.30 5.75
C SER A 495 2.55 -18.17 6.77
N ALA A 496 2.10 -18.16 8.03
CA ALA A 496 2.68 -18.92 9.12
C ALA A 496 2.21 -20.39 9.18
N LEU A 497 1.28 -20.85 8.34
CA LEU A 497 0.80 -22.24 8.40
C LEU A 497 1.80 -23.27 7.82
N PRO A 498 1.88 -24.50 8.38
CA PRO A 498 2.60 -25.60 7.74
C PRO A 498 2.08 -25.87 6.32
N GLY A 499 2.98 -26.20 5.39
CA GLY A 499 2.62 -26.34 3.97
C GLY A 499 2.33 -25.02 3.23
N TYR A 500 2.31 -23.87 3.91
CA TYR A 500 2.27 -22.54 3.28
C TYR A 500 3.65 -21.89 3.20
N ARG A 501 4.47 -21.99 4.25
CA ARG A 501 5.78 -21.32 4.31
C ARG A 501 6.78 -21.76 3.24
N GLY A 502 6.90 -23.07 3.03
CA GLY A 502 7.88 -23.67 2.13
C GLY A 502 7.69 -23.33 0.64
N ARG A 503 6.59 -22.66 0.29
CA ARG A 503 6.23 -22.21 -1.05
C ARG A 503 6.11 -20.69 -1.17
N ILE A 504 6.45 -19.94 -0.11
CA ILE A 504 6.44 -18.48 -0.09
C ILE A 504 7.89 -18.00 -0.06
N ALA A 505 8.37 -17.40 -1.15
CA ALA A 505 9.68 -16.78 -1.19
C ALA A 505 9.60 -15.34 -0.65
N HIS A 506 10.46 -15.05 0.32
CA HIS A 506 10.59 -13.74 0.94
C HIS A 506 11.76 -12.98 0.30
N ILE A 507 11.46 -11.87 -0.36
CA ILE A 507 12.46 -10.96 -0.90
C ILE A 507 12.61 -9.78 0.06
N ARG A 508 13.83 -9.55 0.53
CA ARG A 508 14.12 -8.51 1.51
C ARG A 508 14.59 -7.21 0.86
N LEU A 509 14.07 -6.08 1.35
CA LEU A 509 14.35 -4.73 0.86
C LEU A 509 15.17 -3.95 1.89
N ALA A 510 16.30 -3.37 1.47
CA ALA A 510 17.13 -2.51 2.29
C ALA A 510 16.52 -1.11 2.48
N GLU A 511 17.08 -0.33 3.41
CA GLU A 511 16.63 1.05 3.62
C GLU A 511 16.83 1.89 2.35
N GLY A 512 15.76 2.51 1.87
CA GLY A 512 15.76 3.28 0.61
C GLY A 512 15.42 2.47 -0.64
N GLU A 513 15.33 1.15 -0.56
CA GLU A 513 14.82 0.29 -1.65
C GLU A 513 13.30 0.14 -1.53
N GLY A 514 12.55 0.60 -2.54
CA GLY A 514 11.09 0.47 -2.57
C GLY A 514 10.34 1.37 -1.60
N GLY A 515 9.18 0.88 -1.13
CA GLY A 515 8.25 1.69 -0.33
C GLY A 515 7.77 2.93 -1.09
N THR A 516 7.70 4.09 -0.44
CA THR A 516 7.33 5.32 -1.14
C THR A 516 8.46 5.90 -2.02
N ASN A 517 9.62 5.25 -2.13
CA ASN A 517 10.71 5.76 -2.96
C ASN A 517 10.55 5.39 -4.44
N LEU A 518 10.13 6.36 -5.25
CA LEU A 518 10.02 6.22 -6.71
C LEU A 518 11.32 6.55 -7.46
N PHE A 519 12.30 7.17 -6.79
CA PHE A 519 13.57 7.64 -7.38
C PHE A 519 14.72 6.68 -7.09
N MET A 520 14.55 5.42 -7.49
CA MET A 520 15.59 4.40 -7.43
C MET A 520 16.57 4.55 -8.61
N THR A 521 17.84 4.21 -8.40
CA THR A 521 18.82 4.19 -9.50
C THR A 521 18.63 2.94 -10.37
N PRO A 522 19.12 2.95 -11.63
CA PRO A 522 19.14 1.76 -12.49
C PRO A 522 19.73 0.53 -11.80
N GLU A 523 20.83 0.70 -11.08
CA GLU A 523 21.53 -0.38 -10.38
C GLU A 523 20.67 -0.97 -9.26
N THR A 524 19.98 -0.13 -8.49
CA THR A 524 19.03 -0.57 -7.46
C THR A 524 17.87 -1.35 -8.07
N ILE A 525 17.28 -0.85 -9.17
CA ILE A 525 16.16 -1.52 -9.87
C ILE A 525 16.59 -2.91 -10.35
N LEU A 526 17.75 -3.01 -11.02
CA LEU A 526 18.28 -4.28 -11.52
C LEU A 526 18.67 -5.24 -10.38
N THR A 527 19.23 -4.72 -9.28
CA THR A 527 19.55 -5.53 -8.09
C THR A 527 18.28 -6.12 -7.46
N LEU A 528 17.21 -5.33 -7.35
CA LEU A 528 15.92 -5.80 -6.84
C LEU A 528 15.30 -6.85 -7.76
N ALA A 529 15.39 -6.66 -9.07
CA ALA A 529 14.89 -7.62 -10.03
C ALA A 529 15.70 -8.93 -9.99
N GLU A 530 17.03 -8.87 -9.80
CA GLU A 530 17.88 -10.06 -9.63
C GLU A 530 17.50 -10.86 -8.38
N ARG A 531 17.18 -10.18 -7.27
CA ARG A 531 16.63 -10.84 -6.08
C ARG A 531 15.31 -11.55 -6.40
N GLY A 532 14.47 -10.94 -7.23
CA GLY A 532 13.28 -11.57 -7.80
C GLY A 532 13.60 -12.84 -8.58
N ARG A 533 14.52 -12.77 -9.55
CA ARG A 533 14.96 -13.95 -10.33
C ARG A 533 15.45 -15.06 -9.42
N ARG A 534 16.28 -14.75 -8.42
CA ARG A 534 16.76 -15.72 -7.43
C ARG A 534 15.62 -16.34 -6.62
N ALA A 535 14.59 -15.58 -6.26
CA ALA A 535 13.40 -16.12 -5.58
C ALA A 535 12.64 -17.11 -6.47
N GLY A 536 12.44 -16.78 -7.75
CA GLY A 536 11.85 -17.69 -8.74
C GLY A 536 12.68 -18.96 -8.94
N ALA A 537 14.00 -18.83 -9.03
CA ALA A 537 14.92 -19.97 -9.13
C ALA A 537 14.83 -20.88 -7.91
N LEU A 538 14.87 -20.32 -6.69
CA LEU A 538 14.75 -21.12 -5.46
C LEU A 538 13.43 -21.91 -5.39
N LEU A 539 12.32 -21.29 -5.80
CA LEU A 539 11.01 -21.96 -5.86
C LEU A 539 11.02 -23.06 -6.94
N ARG A 540 11.48 -22.77 -8.16
CA ARG A 540 11.56 -23.79 -9.21
C ARG A 540 12.45 -24.95 -8.79
N ASP A 541 13.67 -24.67 -8.36
CA ASP A 541 14.65 -25.69 -8.02
C ASP A 541 14.15 -26.55 -6.85
N ARG A 542 13.42 -25.96 -5.88
CA ARG A 542 12.76 -26.73 -4.80
C ARG A 542 11.81 -27.78 -5.35
N PHE A 543 10.98 -27.46 -6.33
CA PHE A 543 9.93 -28.37 -6.78
C PHE A 543 10.35 -29.25 -7.98
N THR A 544 11.52 -29.01 -8.56
CA THR A 544 12.01 -29.70 -9.78
C THR A 544 13.31 -30.49 -9.63
N ALA A 545 14.18 -30.17 -8.66
CA ALA A 545 15.55 -30.72 -8.63
C ALA A 545 15.65 -32.25 -8.44
N ASP A 546 14.64 -32.89 -7.84
CA ASP A 546 14.65 -34.32 -7.51
C ASP A 546 13.51 -35.06 -8.23
N ASP A 547 13.39 -34.91 -9.55
CA ASP A 547 12.37 -35.57 -10.39
C ASP A 547 10.93 -35.46 -9.83
N ALA A 548 10.60 -34.26 -9.32
CA ALA A 548 9.35 -33.92 -8.66
C ALA A 548 9.01 -34.64 -7.33
N GLU A 549 9.94 -35.39 -6.70
CA GLU A 549 9.75 -35.96 -5.36
C GLU A 549 9.36 -34.89 -4.32
N LYS A 550 9.92 -33.68 -4.43
CA LYS A 550 9.59 -32.55 -3.56
C LYS A 550 8.20 -31.95 -3.83
N THR A 551 7.69 -32.08 -5.05
CA THR A 551 6.29 -31.74 -5.36
C THR A 551 5.35 -32.76 -4.72
N ASP A 552 5.69 -34.06 -4.77
CA ASP A 552 4.92 -35.08 -4.08
C ASP A 552 5.01 -34.97 -2.57
N ARG A 553 6.17 -34.56 -2.03
CA ARG A 553 6.32 -34.21 -0.62
C ARG A 553 5.36 -33.09 -0.20
N TYR A 554 5.19 -32.06 -1.03
CA TYR A 554 4.19 -31.02 -0.79
C TYR A 554 2.76 -31.60 -0.81
N ARG A 555 2.41 -32.39 -1.83
CA ARG A 555 1.09 -33.04 -1.91
C ARG A 555 0.83 -33.95 -0.70
N TRP A 556 1.85 -34.67 -0.24
CA TRP A 556 1.80 -35.54 0.93
C TRP A 556 1.57 -34.73 2.22
N ILE A 557 2.33 -33.65 2.46
CA ILE A 557 2.09 -32.75 3.60
C ILE A 557 0.66 -32.22 3.57
N ARG A 558 0.17 -31.79 2.41
CA ARG A 558 -1.18 -31.25 2.24
C ARG A 558 -2.28 -32.29 2.49
N MET A 559 -2.10 -33.51 1.98
CA MET A 559 -2.97 -34.64 2.26
C MET A 559 -3.01 -34.94 3.77
N ARG A 560 -1.86 -34.96 4.45
CA ARG A 560 -1.77 -35.19 5.90
C ARG A 560 -2.50 -34.12 6.72
N LEU A 561 -2.36 -32.84 6.33
CA LEU A 561 -3.12 -31.74 6.95
C LEU A 561 -4.63 -31.91 6.69
N ALA A 562 -5.04 -32.22 5.46
CA ALA A 562 -6.44 -32.45 5.12
C ALA A 562 -7.05 -33.61 5.93
N MET A 563 -6.34 -34.74 6.06
CA MET A 563 -6.82 -35.90 6.81
C MET A 563 -7.03 -35.60 8.29
N ARG A 564 -6.17 -34.78 8.92
CA ARG A 564 -6.38 -34.31 10.29
C ARG A 564 -7.67 -33.50 10.40
N GLU A 565 -7.90 -32.57 9.48
CA GLU A 565 -9.10 -31.73 9.54
C GLU A 565 -10.38 -32.53 9.29
N TYR A 566 -10.33 -33.53 8.40
CA TYR A 566 -11.42 -34.49 8.26
C TYR A 566 -11.70 -35.27 9.55
N GLN A 567 -10.68 -35.61 10.36
CA GLN A 567 -10.90 -36.21 11.67
C GLN A 567 -11.54 -35.25 12.67
N GLN A 568 -11.14 -33.97 12.66
CA GLN A 568 -11.78 -32.97 13.51
C GLN A 568 -13.26 -32.82 13.15
N LEU A 569 -13.58 -32.77 11.85
CA LEU A 569 -14.96 -32.72 11.37
C LEU A 569 -15.74 -33.99 11.72
N ALA A 570 -15.14 -35.18 11.55
CA ALA A 570 -15.75 -36.46 11.93
C ALA A 570 -16.04 -36.53 13.43
N ALA A 571 -15.11 -36.04 14.27
CA ALA A 571 -15.32 -35.97 15.72
C ALA A 571 -16.44 -34.98 16.09
N GLN A 572 -16.52 -33.83 15.42
CA GLN A 572 -17.61 -32.87 15.61
C GLN A 572 -18.95 -33.44 15.16
N ALA A 573 -19.00 -34.09 14.00
CA ALA A 573 -20.20 -34.75 13.48
C ALA A 573 -20.67 -35.82 14.48
N LYS A 574 -19.78 -36.68 14.96
CA LYS A 574 -20.11 -37.72 15.95
C LYS A 574 -20.58 -37.15 17.30
N GLN A 575 -19.98 -36.06 17.78
CA GLN A 575 -20.37 -35.43 19.06
C GLN A 575 -21.67 -34.65 18.98
N ARG A 576 -22.08 -34.24 17.76
CA ARG A 576 -23.22 -33.34 17.54
C ARG A 576 -24.28 -33.94 16.61
N ALA A 577 -24.20 -35.25 16.32
CA ALA A 577 -25.05 -35.93 15.33
C ALA A 577 -26.53 -35.70 15.64
N ASP A 578 -26.97 -36.09 16.85
CA ASP A 578 -28.34 -35.92 17.33
C ASP A 578 -28.88 -34.49 17.11
N LEU A 579 -28.07 -33.46 17.38
CA LEU A 579 -28.48 -32.06 17.21
C LEU A 579 -28.75 -31.69 15.75
N TYR A 580 -27.92 -32.18 14.82
CA TYR A 580 -28.04 -31.83 13.40
C TYR A 580 -28.96 -32.77 12.63
N GLU A 581 -29.17 -34.00 13.10
CA GLU A 581 -30.19 -34.93 12.59
C GLU A 581 -31.58 -34.37 12.85
N ASP A 582 -31.86 -33.95 14.11
CA ASP A 582 -33.12 -33.27 14.45
C ASP A 582 -33.37 -32.03 13.57
N LEU A 583 -32.33 -31.27 13.24
CA LEU A 583 -32.44 -30.11 12.34
C LEU A 583 -32.68 -30.52 10.88
N ALA A 584 -32.03 -31.58 10.40
CA ALA A 584 -32.20 -32.04 9.02
C ALA A 584 -33.62 -32.59 8.78
N ASP A 585 -34.20 -33.26 9.76
CA ASP A 585 -35.52 -33.89 9.64
C ASP A 585 -36.66 -32.88 9.86
N ASP A 586 -36.56 -32.05 10.90
CA ASP A 586 -37.72 -31.29 11.42
C ASP A 586 -37.60 -29.77 11.29
N TYR A 587 -36.45 -29.21 10.87
CA TYR A 587 -36.29 -27.75 10.82
C TYR A 587 -37.18 -27.13 9.73
N PRO A 588 -38.12 -26.24 10.09
CA PRO A 588 -38.98 -25.59 9.11
C PRO A 588 -38.19 -24.51 8.37
N ILE A 589 -37.92 -24.72 7.07
CA ILE A 589 -37.08 -23.81 6.29
C ILE A 589 -37.82 -22.47 6.09
N PRO A 590 -37.26 -21.34 6.57
CA PRO A 590 -37.86 -20.03 6.38
C PRO A 590 -38.08 -19.71 4.90
N PRO A 591 -39.20 -19.06 4.52
CA PRO A 591 -39.48 -18.67 3.14
C PRO A 591 -38.32 -17.92 2.46
N ASP A 592 -37.61 -17.08 3.21
CA ASP A 592 -36.47 -16.29 2.73
C ASP A 592 -35.28 -17.15 2.26
N LEU A 593 -35.22 -18.43 2.65
CA LEU A 593 -34.16 -19.37 2.26
C LEU A 593 -34.58 -20.32 1.14
N HIS A 594 -35.82 -20.23 0.63
CA HIS A 594 -36.32 -21.17 -0.39
C HIS A 594 -35.52 -21.08 -1.69
N GLU A 595 -34.97 -19.91 -2.01
CA GLU A 595 -34.11 -19.69 -3.19
C GLU A 595 -32.73 -20.35 -3.08
N TRP A 596 -32.36 -20.89 -1.92
CA TRP A 596 -31.09 -21.63 -1.74
C TRP A 596 -31.16 -23.04 -2.31
N PHE A 597 -32.37 -23.56 -2.54
CA PHE A 597 -32.59 -24.91 -3.01
C PHE A 597 -33.01 -24.88 -4.48
N GLU A 598 -32.43 -25.77 -5.30
CA GLU A 598 -32.90 -25.96 -6.68
C GLU A 598 -34.37 -26.44 -6.71
N THR A 599 -34.78 -27.19 -5.68
CA THR A 599 -36.16 -27.61 -5.46
C THR A 599 -36.71 -26.95 -4.19
N PRO A 600 -37.76 -26.11 -4.28
CA PRO A 600 -38.28 -25.41 -3.12
C PRO A 600 -38.74 -26.37 -2.00
N PRO A 601 -38.36 -26.11 -0.73
CA PRO A 601 -38.76 -26.94 0.40
C PRO A 601 -40.28 -26.93 0.62
N ALA A 602 -40.88 -28.11 0.82
CA ALA A 602 -42.29 -28.28 1.14
C ALA A 602 -42.55 -28.37 2.66
N GLY A 603 -41.82 -27.56 3.45
CA GLY A 603 -41.86 -27.56 4.91
C GLY A 603 -40.46 -27.65 5.51
N THR A 604 -39.87 -28.85 5.49
CA THR A 604 -38.53 -29.15 6.02
C THR A 604 -37.50 -29.27 4.89
N ASP A 605 -36.25 -29.61 5.23
CA ASP A 605 -35.15 -29.72 4.26
C ASP A 605 -35.45 -30.85 3.23
N PRO A 606 -35.50 -30.55 1.92
CA PRO A 606 -35.81 -31.54 0.88
C PRO A 606 -34.71 -32.59 0.73
N HIS A 607 -33.51 -32.33 1.25
CA HIS A 607 -32.35 -33.22 1.26
C HIS A 607 -32.01 -33.74 2.66
N GLY A 608 -32.91 -33.59 3.64
CA GLY A 608 -32.71 -34.07 5.02
C GLY A 608 -32.13 -35.48 5.12
N PRO A 609 -32.69 -36.49 4.42
CA PRO A 609 -32.15 -37.86 4.43
C PRO A 609 -30.69 -37.95 3.91
N ASP A 610 -30.34 -37.20 2.86
CA ASP A 610 -28.98 -37.19 2.31
C ASP A 610 -27.99 -36.50 3.27
N VAL A 611 -28.45 -35.45 3.96
CA VAL A 611 -27.68 -34.74 5.00
C VAL A 611 -27.40 -35.66 6.18
N VAL A 612 -28.42 -36.35 6.70
CA VAL A 612 -28.28 -37.34 7.79
C VAL A 612 -27.32 -38.46 7.37
N LEU A 613 -27.51 -39.08 6.21
CA LEU A 613 -26.60 -40.10 5.68
C LEU A 613 -25.16 -39.61 5.58
N THR A 614 -24.96 -38.35 5.20
CA THR A 614 -23.63 -37.74 5.12
C THR A 614 -23.02 -37.54 6.51
N LEU A 615 -23.80 -37.06 7.49
CA LEU A 615 -23.37 -36.89 8.88
C LEU A 615 -23.03 -38.22 9.54
N GLU A 616 -23.86 -39.24 9.36
CA GLU A 616 -23.60 -40.60 9.82
C GLU A 616 -22.33 -41.18 9.17
N GLY A 617 -22.16 -40.97 7.86
CA GLY A 617 -20.96 -41.36 7.12
C GLY A 617 -19.70 -40.70 7.67
N LEU A 618 -19.75 -39.39 7.97
CA LEU A 618 -18.65 -38.66 8.61
C LEU A 618 -18.39 -39.14 10.04
N ALA A 619 -19.43 -39.37 10.84
CA ALA A 619 -19.32 -39.87 12.22
C ALA A 619 -18.80 -41.31 12.29
N GLY A 620 -19.05 -42.10 11.24
CA GLY A 620 -18.59 -43.47 11.06
C GLY A 620 -17.15 -43.60 10.55
N LEU A 621 -16.51 -42.50 10.15
CA LEU A 621 -15.10 -42.53 9.77
C LEU A 621 -14.25 -43.01 10.96
N PRO A 622 -13.30 -43.95 10.73
CA PRO A 622 -12.50 -44.51 11.81
C PRO A 622 -11.73 -43.38 12.51
N PRO A 623 -11.86 -43.26 13.86
CA PRO A 623 -11.01 -42.34 14.60
C PRO A 623 -9.57 -42.83 14.43
N GLY A 624 -8.68 -41.93 14.04
CA GLY A 624 -7.27 -42.27 13.90
C GLY A 624 -6.64 -42.75 15.21
N PRO A 625 -5.36 -43.13 15.15
CA PRO A 625 -4.36 -42.15 14.72
C PRO A 625 -3.93 -42.37 13.28
N PHE A 626 -4.10 -41.33 12.45
CA PHE A 626 -3.20 -41.14 11.31
C PHE A 626 -1.93 -40.53 11.94
N ASP A 627 -1.02 -41.37 12.39
CA ASP A 627 0.25 -41.07 13.06
C ASP A 627 1.05 -39.87 12.54
N GLY A 628 1.62 -39.05 13.43
CA GLY A 628 2.43 -37.86 13.11
C GLY A 628 1.64 -36.56 13.31
N GLU A 629 1.78 -35.97 14.50
CA GLU A 629 1.16 -34.69 14.84
C GLU A 629 1.86 -33.56 14.06
N PRO A 630 1.17 -32.86 13.16
CA PRO A 630 1.71 -31.63 12.60
C PRO A 630 2.02 -30.69 13.77
N PRO A 631 3.19 -30.02 13.77
CA PRO A 631 3.69 -29.18 14.86
C PRO A 631 2.80 -27.96 15.17
N VAL A 632 1.78 -27.71 14.35
CA VAL A 632 0.81 -26.63 14.47
C VAL A 632 -0.56 -27.20 14.09
N ASP A 633 -1.59 -26.88 14.87
CA ASP A 633 -2.98 -27.21 14.59
C ASP A 633 -3.43 -26.44 13.33
N PRO A 634 -3.61 -27.09 12.17
CA PRO A 634 -3.96 -26.40 10.94
C PRO A 634 -5.47 -26.17 10.92
N ASP A 635 -5.94 -25.21 11.69
CA ASP A 635 -7.37 -24.89 11.84
C ASP A 635 -8.04 -24.69 10.46
N LEU A 636 -8.94 -25.60 10.05
CA LEU A 636 -9.81 -25.45 8.86
C LEU A 636 -10.94 -24.44 9.15
N ARG A 637 -10.63 -23.35 9.86
CA ARG A 637 -11.51 -22.20 9.89
C ARG A 637 -11.39 -21.49 8.55
N LEU A 638 -12.53 -21.19 7.95
CA LEU A 638 -12.68 -20.26 6.83
C LEU A 638 -12.13 -18.84 7.16
N THR A 639 -11.68 -18.63 8.39
CA THR A 639 -11.03 -17.44 8.95
C THR A 639 -9.73 -17.83 9.70
N PRO A 640 -8.69 -16.98 9.71
CA PRO A 640 -7.48 -17.25 10.49
C PRO A 640 -7.83 -17.45 11.99
N PRO A 641 -7.08 -18.27 12.74
CA PRO A 641 -7.28 -18.39 14.17
C PRO A 641 -7.09 -17.02 14.85
N GLU A 642 -8.00 -16.70 15.78
CA GLU A 642 -8.05 -15.45 16.54
C GLU A 642 -6.81 -15.24 17.42
#